data_AF-A0A964Y5B4-F1
#
_entry.id   AF-A0A964Y5B4-F1
#
_cell.length_a   1.000
_cell.length_b   1.000
_cell.length_c   1.000
_cell.angle_alpha   90.00
_cell.angle_beta   90.00
_cell.angle_gamma   90.00
#
_symmetry.space_group_name_H-M   'P 1'
#
loop_
_entity.id
_entity.type
_entity.pdbx_description
1 polymer ?
#
loop_
_entity_poly.entity_id
_entity_poly.type
_entity_poly.pdbx_seq_one_letter_code
_entity_poly.pdbx_strand_id
1 'polypeptide(L)'
;VISFFLINQWYSSQNQEKLLKNIQNEASFETSMKDVVQNFSVSNRDIPLVHYADSQNPTEKTGMGVLSQGSFITIKNKDVPKKVVIFNGKQNLNMDLIFQSDEGFCFYSESIESQLVTAFLPQFKQIPVALVPCIGEEKSFLTGVYQNQKITLSNQAKEDSIVFVESGKTYLPIGIYSAKAKKFQLLSSFDLLRDFLAFKYIEAKDVKDKEIFYVLENDYQQIVFSNLGGAIAEINLPFKSENNKSIVLPVQIDRLIQNKFPYEASFPLAQAYGVNSKGEIVNYTSKVGGYYPLLRRDLLGKDGKKSFDIQSRFYALNLIYNGSSFNKSPYKMTRMERDLIEFEGVEQGRKIIKTYRLPKEDKAPYSLILSLRIDGSTKDLYLASGIPEVELVGGSGAPQLQYAQIKKEHTLVEKVKLPKATVVESLGDIAYVANSNGYFGLMLSSLHKDSSGYATAFIPGDIAPSRLSILPYDQYPKGQYPGYEIMIPLDPNQKTYDFAFYAGPVEENVLLLADKGIASSYKDPGFKESQTYYGFFSFISEPFANFLFLLMKMFYAVTKSWGFSIILLTVAMRIMLYPFNSWATKANLKSQEVQPKMQAIQEKFKKDPQRLQQEMMKLYKEHNINPFAGFLPLLIQIPFMIGMFDLLKSTFQLRGASFIPGWINNLSMPDTLFSWSYPLPLIGTSFHLLPILVALVMLWQQRLNTPKIKTEEMTDTQRQQQTIGTIFTVAFPIMFYNFASGLNLYWFFSTLFAILQQIVTKKIKEKKLG
;
A
#
# COMPACT_ATOMS: atom_id res chain seq x y z
N VAL A 1 -0.61 15.80 25.86
CA VAL A 1 -0.72 15.20 27.21
C VAL A 1 -2.17 15.21 27.70
N ILE A 2 -2.84 16.36 27.80
CA ILE A 2 -4.25 16.45 28.24
C ILE A 2 -5.21 15.72 27.27
N SER A 3 -4.96 15.77 25.96
CA SER A 3 -5.74 15.03 24.94
C SER A 3 -5.59 13.50 25.05
N PHE A 4 -4.50 13.01 25.64
CA PHE A 4 -4.25 11.57 25.82
C PHE A 4 -5.01 11.00 27.03
N PHE A 5 -5.31 11.85 28.02
CA PHE A 5 -5.95 11.44 29.27
C PHE A 5 -7.46 11.23 29.11
N LEU A 6 -8.12 12.05 28.28
CA LEU A 6 -9.57 11.96 28.00
C LEU A 6 -9.94 10.76 27.10
N ILE A 7 -9.03 10.34 26.22
CA ILE A 7 -9.22 9.18 25.33
C ILE A 7 -9.19 7.86 26.13
N ASN A 8 -8.36 7.78 27.17
CA ASN A 8 -8.20 6.57 27.97
C ASN A 8 -9.42 6.28 28.86
N GLN A 9 -10.10 7.33 29.33
CA GLN A 9 -11.26 7.21 30.21
C GLN A 9 -12.54 6.81 29.45
N TRP A 10 -12.65 7.15 28.16
CA TRP A 10 -13.74 6.69 27.30
C TRP A 10 -13.59 5.21 26.90
N TYR A 11 -12.34 4.77 26.65
CA TYR A 11 -12.00 3.39 26.28
C TYR A 11 -12.40 2.34 27.32
N SER A 12 -12.41 2.68 28.62
CA SER A 12 -12.78 1.72 29.67
C SER A 12 -14.28 1.43 29.74
N SER A 13 -15.13 2.35 29.28
CA SER A 13 -16.60 2.21 29.33
C SER A 13 -17.16 1.27 28.25
N GLN A 14 -16.57 1.27 27.04
CA GLN A 14 -16.97 0.43 25.91
C GLN A 14 -16.63 -1.06 26.08
N ASN A 15 -15.70 -1.39 26.98
CA ASN A 15 -15.26 -2.78 27.18
C ASN A 15 -16.24 -3.62 28.03
N GLN A 16 -17.08 -3.01 28.87
CA GLN A 16 -18.03 -3.75 29.71
C GLN A 16 -19.25 -4.26 28.92
N GLU A 17 -19.78 -3.51 27.95
CA GLU A 17 -20.88 -3.98 27.09
C GLU A 17 -20.45 -5.11 26.14
N LYS A 18 -19.20 -5.09 25.67
CA LYS A 18 -18.63 -6.17 24.83
C LYS A 18 -18.51 -7.49 25.59
N LEU A 19 -18.25 -7.44 26.90
CA LEU A 19 -18.08 -8.62 27.75
C LEU A 19 -19.39 -9.41 27.90
N LEU A 20 -20.53 -8.73 28.03
CA LEU A 20 -21.85 -9.38 28.17
C LEU A 20 -22.35 -10.02 26.88
N LYS A 21 -22.06 -9.42 25.71
CA LYS A 21 -22.36 -10.01 24.39
C LYS A 21 -21.51 -11.25 24.08
N ASN A 22 -20.26 -11.28 24.54
CA ASN A 22 -19.37 -12.42 24.30
C ASN A 22 -19.83 -13.69 25.04
N ILE A 23 -20.36 -13.54 26.26
CA ILE A 23 -20.84 -14.67 27.08
C ILE A 23 -22.06 -15.37 26.44
N GLN A 24 -22.97 -14.63 25.81
CA GLN A 24 -24.14 -15.22 25.13
C GLN A 24 -23.77 -15.92 23.81
N ASN A 25 -22.79 -15.39 23.08
CA ASN A 25 -22.30 -16.01 21.85
C ASN A 25 -21.55 -17.32 22.12
N GLU A 26 -20.78 -17.42 23.21
CA GLU A 26 -20.05 -18.64 23.60
C GLU A 26 -20.97 -19.86 23.84
N ALA A 27 -22.15 -19.67 24.44
CA ALA A 27 -23.10 -20.77 24.69
C ALA A 27 -23.76 -21.31 23.40
N SER A 28 -24.10 -20.43 22.45
CA SER A 28 -24.62 -20.84 21.13
C SER A 28 -23.56 -21.53 20.26
N PHE A 29 -22.30 -21.12 20.44
CA PHE A 29 -21.13 -21.63 19.74
C PHE A 29 -20.79 -23.07 20.12
N GLU A 30 -20.82 -23.44 21.40
CA GLU A 30 -20.53 -24.82 21.84
C GLU A 30 -21.49 -25.86 21.24
N THR A 31 -22.73 -25.46 20.98
CA THR A 31 -23.76 -26.36 20.43
C THR A 31 -23.51 -26.65 18.94
N SER A 32 -23.22 -25.62 18.13
CA SER A 32 -22.97 -25.76 16.69
C SER A 32 -21.65 -26.50 16.37
N MET A 33 -20.69 -26.41 17.29
CA MET A 33 -19.38 -27.07 17.16
C MET A 33 -19.46 -28.60 17.26
N LYS A 34 -20.39 -29.14 18.07
CA LYS A 34 -20.56 -30.60 18.18
C LYS A 34 -21.02 -31.22 16.86
N ASP A 35 -21.91 -30.54 16.13
CA ASP A 35 -22.49 -31.04 14.87
C ASP A 35 -21.48 -31.02 13.71
N VAL A 36 -20.61 -30.00 13.64
CA VAL A 36 -19.57 -29.92 12.59
C VAL A 36 -18.52 -31.01 12.78
N VAL A 37 -18.10 -31.27 14.02
CA VAL A 37 -17.04 -32.25 14.30
C VAL A 37 -17.53 -33.69 14.14
N GLN A 38 -18.80 -33.98 14.44
CA GLN A 38 -19.38 -35.31 14.23
C GLN A 38 -19.41 -35.74 12.75
N ASN A 39 -19.43 -34.78 11.81
CA ASN A 39 -19.51 -35.06 10.37
C ASN A 39 -18.15 -35.06 9.64
N PHE A 40 -17.04 -34.75 10.32
CA PHE A 40 -15.71 -34.69 9.73
C PHE A 40 -14.95 -36.02 9.93
N SER A 41 -14.70 -36.76 8.85
CA SER A 41 -13.98 -38.04 8.87
C SER A 41 -12.62 -37.93 8.16
N VAL A 42 -11.54 -38.42 8.78
CA VAL A 42 -10.17 -38.42 8.25
C VAL A 42 -9.75 -39.87 7.96
N SER A 43 -9.24 -40.17 6.75
CA SER A 43 -8.71 -41.50 6.43
C SER A 43 -7.18 -41.57 6.53
N ASN A 44 -6.68 -42.74 6.92
CA ASN A 44 -5.26 -43.07 7.07
C ASN A 44 -4.41 -42.89 5.80
N ARG A 45 -5.02 -42.79 4.61
CA ARG A 45 -4.33 -42.62 3.32
C ARG A 45 -4.13 -41.16 2.92
N ASP A 46 -4.74 -40.22 3.63
CA ASP A 46 -4.86 -38.83 3.16
C ASP A 46 -3.77 -37.91 3.74
N ILE A 47 -3.13 -38.33 4.84
CA ILE A 47 -2.03 -37.59 5.49
C ILE A 47 -0.69 -38.25 5.15
N PRO A 48 0.30 -37.51 4.61
CA PRO A 48 1.60 -38.06 4.18
C PRO A 48 2.55 -38.36 5.36
N LEU A 49 2.15 -39.31 6.20
CA LEU A 49 2.92 -39.80 7.34
C LEU A 49 3.95 -40.83 6.90
N VAL A 50 5.19 -40.66 7.36
CA VAL A 50 6.31 -41.57 7.13
C VAL A 50 7.00 -41.90 8.46
N HIS A 51 7.62 -43.09 8.53
CA HIS A 51 8.44 -43.46 9.67
C HIS A 51 9.87 -42.93 9.50
N TYR A 52 10.53 -42.65 10.60
CA TYR A 52 11.95 -42.30 10.61
C TYR A 52 12.73 -43.09 11.68
N ALA A 53 14.04 -43.20 11.48
CA ALA A 53 15.00 -43.75 12.43
C ALA A 53 16.16 -42.77 12.65
N ASP A 54 16.87 -42.90 13.76
CA ASP A 54 18.18 -42.28 13.92
C ASP A 54 19.15 -42.83 12.88
N SER A 55 19.90 -41.93 12.22
CA SER A 55 20.99 -42.30 11.29
C SER A 55 22.04 -43.23 11.90
N GLN A 56 22.25 -43.19 13.22
CA GLN A 56 23.19 -44.06 13.91
C GLN A 56 22.66 -45.50 14.03
N ASN A 57 21.34 -45.69 14.08
CA ASN A 57 20.67 -46.99 14.18
C ASN A 57 19.47 -47.08 13.19
N PRO A 58 19.73 -47.16 11.87
CA PRO A 58 18.70 -47.04 10.84
C PRO A 58 17.75 -48.26 10.75
N THR A 59 17.90 -49.28 11.57
CA THR A 59 17.00 -50.45 11.60
C THR A 59 15.87 -50.32 12.62
N GLU A 60 15.96 -49.37 13.55
CA GLU A 60 15.00 -49.18 14.64
C GLU A 60 14.11 -47.95 14.37
N LYS A 61 12.83 -48.18 14.08
CA LYS A 61 11.88 -47.09 13.85
C LYS A 61 11.72 -46.28 15.14
N THR A 62 12.12 -45.01 15.07
CA THR A 62 12.15 -44.10 16.23
C THR A 62 10.84 -43.34 16.40
N GLY A 63 10.07 -43.15 15.33
CA GLY A 63 8.78 -42.47 15.39
C GLY A 63 8.16 -42.24 14.01
N MET A 64 7.16 -41.36 13.97
CA MET A 64 6.48 -40.92 12.76
C MET A 64 6.62 -39.42 12.58
N GLY A 65 6.56 -38.96 11.35
CA GLY A 65 6.43 -37.54 11.05
C GLY A 65 5.94 -37.33 9.63
N VAL A 66 5.94 -36.08 9.19
CA VAL A 66 5.39 -35.69 7.90
C VAL A 66 6.49 -35.21 6.98
N LEU A 67 6.59 -35.87 5.83
CA LEU A 67 7.54 -35.52 4.78
C LEU A 67 6.83 -34.70 3.69
N SER A 68 7.40 -33.55 3.36
CA SER A 68 6.93 -32.66 2.30
C SER A 68 8.12 -31.98 1.62
N GLN A 69 8.28 -32.17 0.31
CA GLN A 69 9.30 -31.51 -0.53
C GLN A 69 10.73 -31.47 0.06
N GLY A 70 11.23 -32.62 0.53
CA GLY A 70 12.59 -32.73 1.08
C GLY A 70 12.75 -32.14 2.49
N SER A 71 11.63 -31.76 3.13
CA SER A 71 11.55 -31.30 4.51
C SER A 71 10.67 -32.24 5.34
N PHE A 72 11.05 -32.48 6.58
CA PHE A 72 10.36 -33.40 7.48
C PHE A 72 10.09 -32.75 8.82
N ILE A 73 8.85 -32.90 9.27
CA ILE A 73 8.41 -32.46 10.58
C ILE A 73 8.11 -33.67 11.45
N THR A 74 8.57 -33.65 12.69
CA THR A 74 8.14 -34.58 13.73
C THR A 74 8.00 -33.88 15.08
N ILE A 75 7.38 -34.56 16.05
CA ILE A 75 7.38 -34.16 17.46
C ILE A 75 8.22 -35.18 18.23
N LYS A 76 9.22 -34.71 19.00
CA LYS A 76 10.05 -35.54 19.85
C LYS A 76 10.53 -34.78 21.10
N ASN A 77 10.14 -35.27 22.27
CA ASN A 77 10.37 -34.56 23.54
C ASN A 77 11.70 -34.92 24.24
N LYS A 78 12.40 -35.98 23.80
CA LYS A 78 13.69 -36.45 24.35
C LYS A 78 14.58 -37.05 23.27
N ASP A 79 15.90 -36.91 23.42
CA ASP A 79 16.94 -37.48 22.56
C ASP A 79 16.71 -37.19 21.07
N VAL A 80 16.72 -35.89 20.72
CA VAL A 80 16.51 -35.43 19.34
C VAL A 80 17.76 -35.74 18.50
N PRO A 81 17.68 -36.67 17.54
CA PRO A 81 18.82 -37.02 16.71
C PRO A 81 19.16 -35.85 15.79
N LYS A 82 20.46 -35.57 15.61
CA LYS A 82 20.92 -34.52 14.68
C LYS A 82 20.66 -34.89 13.22
N LYS A 83 20.59 -36.19 12.92
CA LYS A 83 20.34 -36.74 11.58
C LYS A 83 19.37 -37.90 11.64
N VAL A 84 18.42 -37.93 10.72
CA VAL A 84 17.40 -38.98 10.62
C VAL A 84 17.36 -39.61 9.23
N VAL A 85 16.97 -40.88 9.19
CA VAL A 85 16.68 -41.61 7.96
C VAL A 85 15.18 -41.81 7.85
N ILE A 86 14.58 -41.38 6.74
CA ILE A 86 13.14 -41.48 6.51
C ILE A 86 12.83 -42.66 5.59
N PHE A 87 11.87 -43.51 5.99
CA PHE A 87 11.39 -44.66 5.21
C PHE A 87 10.10 -44.30 4.46
N ASN A 88 10.21 -43.90 3.19
CA ASN A 88 9.07 -43.49 2.36
C ASN A 88 8.68 -44.53 1.29
N GLY A 89 9.00 -45.81 1.49
CA GLY A 89 8.62 -46.94 0.61
C GLY A 89 9.24 -46.95 -0.80
N LYS A 90 9.82 -45.84 -1.28
CA LYS A 90 10.52 -45.74 -2.57
C LYS A 90 12.04 -45.68 -2.41
N GLN A 91 12.55 -44.89 -1.46
CA GLN A 91 13.97 -44.71 -1.13
C GLN A 91 14.12 -44.24 0.34
N ASN A 92 15.29 -44.45 0.92
CA ASN A 92 15.66 -43.92 2.24
C ASN A 92 16.33 -42.55 2.07
N LEU A 93 15.82 -41.52 2.76
CA LEU A 93 16.33 -40.14 2.68
C LEU A 93 17.04 -39.76 3.98
N ASN A 94 18.25 -39.21 3.87
CA ASN A 94 19.03 -38.69 4.99
C ASN A 94 18.73 -37.20 5.19
N MET A 95 18.40 -36.79 6.41
CA MET A 95 17.94 -35.43 6.69
C MET A 95 18.62 -34.88 7.95
N ASP A 96 19.01 -33.61 7.91
CA ASP A 96 19.68 -32.90 9.01
C ASP A 96 18.69 -32.04 9.81
N LEU A 97 18.87 -31.96 11.13
CA LEU A 97 18.05 -31.12 12.00
C LEU A 97 18.32 -29.64 11.74
N ILE A 98 17.27 -28.88 11.44
CA ILE A 98 17.31 -27.44 11.15
C ILE A 98 16.76 -26.61 12.32
N PHE A 99 15.66 -27.05 12.92
CA PHE A 99 15.01 -26.31 14.01
C PHE A 99 14.41 -27.25 15.03
N GLN A 100 14.54 -26.89 16.31
CA GLN A 100 13.85 -27.53 17.42
C GLN A 100 13.16 -26.45 18.25
N SER A 101 11.87 -26.65 18.55
CA SER A 101 11.13 -25.76 19.46
C SER A 101 11.27 -26.20 20.92
N ASP A 102 11.03 -25.27 21.84
CA ASP A 102 10.93 -25.55 23.27
C ASP A 102 9.79 -26.52 23.62
N GLU A 103 8.81 -26.68 22.73
CA GLU A 103 7.68 -27.61 22.84
C GLU A 103 8.00 -29.00 22.21
N GLY A 104 9.25 -29.29 21.87
CA GLY A 104 9.69 -30.61 21.40
C GLY A 104 9.44 -30.89 19.91
N PHE A 105 9.01 -29.89 19.15
CA PHE A 105 8.87 -30.01 17.70
C PHE A 105 10.23 -29.97 17.01
N CYS A 106 10.45 -30.85 16.04
CA CYS A 106 11.71 -30.94 15.30
C CYS A 106 11.47 -30.85 13.80
N PHE A 107 12.25 -30.01 13.14
CA PHE A 107 12.24 -29.81 11.70
C PHE A 107 13.58 -30.27 11.11
N TYR A 108 13.49 -31.15 10.11
CA TYR A 108 14.62 -31.73 9.40
C TYR A 108 14.55 -31.39 7.92
N SER A 109 15.71 -31.26 7.28
CA SER A 109 15.80 -30.97 5.85
C SER A 109 16.90 -31.78 5.17
N GLU A 110 16.68 -32.14 3.91
CA GLU A 110 17.68 -32.77 3.03
C GLU A 110 18.76 -31.76 2.58
N SER A 111 18.41 -30.46 2.46
CA SER A 111 19.31 -29.39 2.02
C SER A 111 18.85 -28.03 2.54
N ILE A 112 19.72 -27.01 2.47
CA ILE A 112 19.34 -25.62 2.80
C ILE A 112 18.26 -25.08 1.82
N GLU A 113 18.14 -25.68 0.63
CA GLU A 113 17.18 -25.29 -0.40
C GLU A 113 15.81 -25.99 -0.27
N SER A 114 15.68 -27.01 0.60
CA SER A 114 14.42 -27.74 0.74
C SER A 114 13.38 -26.93 1.51
N GLN A 115 12.11 -27.05 1.12
CA GLN A 115 11.02 -26.22 1.63
C GLN A 115 9.90 -27.06 2.25
N LEU A 116 9.24 -26.48 3.25
CA LEU A 116 8.06 -27.05 3.88
C LEU A 116 6.79 -26.33 3.40
N VAL A 117 5.88 -27.10 2.80
CA VAL A 117 4.61 -26.59 2.27
C VAL A 117 3.55 -26.53 3.38
N THR A 118 2.98 -25.34 3.61
CA THR A 118 1.88 -25.12 4.57
C THR A 118 0.66 -24.44 3.94
N ALA A 119 -0.52 -24.56 4.56
CA ALA A 119 -1.76 -23.94 4.09
C ALA A 119 -2.08 -22.63 4.82
N PHE A 120 -2.70 -21.69 4.11
CA PHE A 120 -3.17 -20.43 4.67
C PHE A 120 -4.57 -20.59 5.28
N LEU A 121 -4.76 -20.13 6.52
CA LEU A 121 -6.06 -20.16 7.19
C LEU A 121 -6.63 -18.75 7.33
N PRO A 122 -7.82 -18.46 6.77
CA PRO A 122 -8.53 -17.21 7.02
C PRO A 122 -8.93 -17.07 8.49
N GLN A 123 -8.85 -15.85 9.04
CA GLN A 123 -9.11 -15.61 10.46
C GLN A 123 -10.57 -15.88 10.85
N PHE A 124 -11.51 -15.62 9.93
CA PHE A 124 -12.95 -15.61 10.22
C PHE A 124 -13.74 -16.86 9.78
N LYS A 125 -13.08 -17.84 9.15
CA LYS A 125 -13.75 -19.06 8.65
C LYS A 125 -13.56 -20.20 9.65
N GLN A 126 -14.63 -20.93 9.94
CA GLN A 126 -14.54 -22.21 10.65
C GLN A 126 -13.99 -23.27 9.70
N ILE A 127 -12.89 -23.89 10.09
CA ILE A 127 -12.18 -24.85 9.24
C ILE A 127 -12.02 -26.15 10.01
N PRO A 128 -12.55 -27.28 9.51
CA PRO A 128 -12.28 -28.59 10.08
C PRO A 128 -10.78 -28.88 10.03
N VAL A 129 -10.22 -29.34 11.15
CA VAL A 129 -8.81 -29.67 11.28
C VAL A 129 -8.64 -31.08 11.83
N ALA A 130 -7.59 -31.75 11.38
CA ALA A 130 -7.16 -33.03 11.90
C ALA A 130 -5.89 -32.84 12.75
N LEU A 131 -5.85 -33.45 13.92
CA LEU A 131 -4.71 -33.46 14.81
C LEU A 131 -4.12 -34.85 14.80
N VAL A 132 -2.81 -34.91 14.54
CA VAL A 132 -2.06 -36.16 14.48
C VAL A 132 -0.89 -36.07 15.48
N PRO A 133 -0.88 -36.90 16.54
CA PRO A 133 0.30 -37.08 17.35
C PRO A 133 1.37 -37.81 16.53
N CYS A 134 2.60 -37.32 16.64
CA CYS A 134 3.76 -37.91 15.95
C CYS A 134 4.67 -38.69 16.92
N ILE A 135 4.14 -39.00 18.10
CA ILE A 135 4.81 -39.74 19.17
C ILE A 135 4.25 -41.16 19.18
N GLY A 136 5.12 -42.18 19.09
CA GLY A 136 4.72 -43.60 19.10
C GLY A 136 4.52 -44.23 17.72
N GLU A 137 4.13 -45.52 17.71
CA GLU A 137 3.92 -46.32 16.49
C GLU A 137 2.45 -46.39 16.05
N GLU A 138 1.50 -46.06 16.92
CA GLU A 138 0.07 -46.13 16.64
C GLU A 138 -0.48 -44.83 16.04
N LYS A 139 -1.29 -44.96 14.98
CA LYS A 139 -1.97 -43.84 14.33
C LYS A 139 -3.27 -43.52 15.07
N SER A 140 -3.27 -42.45 15.87
CA SER A 140 -4.50 -41.87 16.42
C SER A 140 -4.80 -40.54 15.73
N PHE A 141 -6.08 -40.28 15.43
CA PHE A 141 -6.53 -39.03 14.85
C PHE A 141 -7.54 -38.37 15.77
N LEU A 142 -7.34 -37.08 16.02
CA LEU A 142 -8.33 -36.24 16.66
C LEU A 142 -8.84 -35.23 15.65
N THR A 143 -10.11 -34.86 15.77
CA THR A 143 -10.74 -33.86 14.90
C THR A 143 -11.11 -32.63 15.72
N GLY A 144 -11.02 -31.48 15.09
CA GLY A 144 -11.41 -30.21 15.71
C GLY A 144 -11.80 -29.19 14.66
N VAL A 145 -12.05 -27.97 15.10
CA VAL A 145 -12.30 -26.83 14.22
C VAL A 145 -11.36 -25.70 14.61
N TYR A 146 -10.73 -25.12 13.60
CA TYR A 146 -9.95 -23.91 13.71
C TYR A 146 -10.83 -22.68 13.47
N GLN A 147 -10.74 -21.68 14.36
CA GLN A 147 -11.33 -20.35 14.18
C GLN A 147 -10.56 -19.32 15.02
N ASN A 148 -10.28 -18.13 14.46
CA ASN A 148 -9.61 -17.03 15.19
C ASN A 148 -8.31 -17.45 15.93
N GLN A 149 -7.45 -18.24 15.29
CA GLN A 149 -6.20 -18.79 15.88
C GLN A 149 -6.38 -19.74 17.08
N LYS A 150 -7.60 -20.20 17.34
CA LYS A 150 -7.89 -21.22 18.35
C LYS A 150 -8.37 -22.50 17.67
N ILE A 151 -8.11 -23.63 18.33
CA ILE A 151 -8.66 -24.93 17.96
C ILE A 151 -9.55 -25.39 19.08
N THR A 152 -10.78 -25.75 18.73
CA THR A 152 -11.69 -26.45 19.64
C THR A 152 -11.80 -27.89 19.17
N LEU A 153 -11.56 -28.84 20.07
CA LEU A 153 -11.47 -30.26 19.78
C LEU A 153 -12.78 -30.98 20.12
N SER A 154 -13.09 -32.08 19.42
CA SER A 154 -14.15 -33.01 19.84
C SER A 154 -13.84 -33.66 21.19
N ASN A 155 -12.59 -34.06 21.37
CA ASN A 155 -12.10 -34.80 22.53
C ASN A 155 -10.78 -34.20 23.02
N GLN A 156 -10.46 -34.40 24.31
CA GLN A 156 -9.20 -33.93 24.87
C GLN A 156 -8.01 -34.62 24.20
N ALA A 157 -7.13 -33.83 23.59
CA ALA A 157 -5.83 -34.32 23.14
C ALA A 157 -4.96 -34.66 24.34
N LYS A 158 -4.44 -35.90 24.37
CA LYS A 158 -3.54 -36.39 25.42
C LYS A 158 -2.07 -36.09 25.11
N GLU A 159 -1.75 -35.82 23.84
CA GLU A 159 -0.39 -35.68 23.33
C GLU A 159 -0.28 -34.49 22.37
N ASP A 160 0.91 -33.91 22.30
CA ASP A 160 1.21 -32.82 21.37
C ASP A 160 1.07 -33.33 19.93
N SER A 161 0.41 -32.54 19.09
CA SER A 161 -0.03 -32.99 17.78
C SER A 161 0.27 -31.95 16.70
N ILE A 162 0.58 -32.43 15.50
CA ILE A 162 0.62 -31.58 14.30
C ILE A 162 -0.81 -31.41 13.81
N VAL A 163 -1.19 -30.18 13.52
CA VAL A 163 -2.51 -29.84 13.03
C VAL A 163 -2.47 -29.74 11.51
N PHE A 164 -3.45 -30.37 10.88
CA PHE A 164 -3.64 -30.41 9.44
C PHE A 164 -4.98 -29.80 9.05
N VAL A 165 -4.98 -29.18 7.88
CA VAL A 165 -6.21 -28.81 7.18
C VAL A 165 -6.35 -29.64 5.90
N GLU A 166 -7.57 -30.01 5.59
CA GLU A 166 -7.90 -30.65 4.32
C GLU A 166 -7.80 -29.63 3.17
N SER A 167 -7.05 -29.97 2.12
CA SER A 167 -6.91 -29.17 0.92
C SER A 167 -6.98 -30.07 -0.32
N GLY A 168 -8.15 -30.16 -0.94
CA GLY A 168 -8.40 -31.02 -2.09
C GLY A 168 -8.50 -32.50 -1.69
N LYS A 169 -7.55 -33.34 -2.12
CA LYS A 169 -7.45 -34.76 -1.71
C LYS A 169 -6.26 -35.03 -0.77
N THR A 170 -5.71 -33.97 -0.17
CA THR A 170 -4.46 -34.04 0.61
C THR A 170 -4.57 -33.17 1.85
N TYR A 171 -3.86 -33.53 2.91
CA TYR A 171 -3.76 -32.73 4.13
C TYR A 171 -2.46 -31.92 4.17
N LEU A 172 -2.56 -30.65 4.57
CA LEU A 172 -1.42 -29.74 4.70
C LEU A 172 -1.20 -29.36 6.17
N PRO A 173 0.05 -29.40 6.67
CA PRO A 173 0.35 -28.98 8.03
C PRO A 173 0.19 -27.46 8.15
N ILE A 174 -0.44 -27.01 9.24
CA ILE A 174 -0.74 -25.59 9.49
C ILE A 174 -0.13 -25.06 10.78
N GLY A 175 0.06 -25.93 11.77
CA GLY A 175 0.49 -25.52 13.10
C GLY A 175 0.65 -26.69 14.05
N ILE A 176 1.00 -26.37 15.28
CA ILE A 176 1.24 -27.31 16.36
C ILE A 176 0.20 -27.05 17.44
N TYR A 177 -0.35 -28.12 17.98
CA TYR A 177 -1.22 -28.07 19.14
C TYR A 177 -0.52 -28.72 20.33
N SER A 178 -0.26 -27.94 21.38
CA SER A 178 0.26 -28.46 22.64
C SER A 178 -0.90 -28.96 23.51
N ALA A 179 -0.89 -30.25 23.85
CA ALA A 179 -1.87 -30.87 24.73
C ALA A 179 -1.73 -30.34 26.17
N LYS A 180 -0.50 -30.15 26.65
CA LYS A 180 -0.23 -29.63 28.00
C LYS A 180 -0.66 -28.18 28.17
N ALA A 181 -0.36 -27.32 27.18
CA ALA A 181 -0.70 -25.90 27.22
C ALA A 181 -2.11 -25.59 26.69
N LYS A 182 -2.80 -26.57 26.08
CA LYS A 182 -4.06 -26.39 25.34
C LYS A 182 -4.00 -25.21 24.36
N LYS A 183 -2.86 -25.08 23.69
CA LYS A 183 -2.53 -23.91 22.86
C LYS A 183 -2.18 -24.36 21.45
N PHE A 184 -2.77 -23.68 20.48
CA PHE A 184 -2.42 -23.81 19.07
C PHE A 184 -1.43 -22.71 18.68
N GLN A 185 -0.40 -23.07 17.92
CA GLN A 185 0.57 -22.14 17.35
C GLN A 185 0.75 -22.43 15.87
N LEU A 186 0.77 -21.38 15.03
CA LEU A 186 0.96 -21.53 13.58
C LEU A 186 2.41 -21.86 13.26
N LEU A 187 2.67 -22.65 12.22
CA LEU A 187 4.05 -22.87 11.77
C LEU A 187 4.72 -21.55 11.35
N SER A 188 3.95 -20.64 10.77
CA SER A 188 4.41 -19.30 10.37
C SER A 188 4.78 -18.37 11.53
N SER A 189 4.46 -18.72 12.79
CA SER A 189 4.85 -17.88 13.95
C SER A 189 6.27 -18.16 14.45
N PHE A 190 6.98 -19.15 13.90
CA PHE A 190 8.36 -19.46 14.28
C PHE A 190 9.34 -18.77 13.32
N ASP A 191 10.08 -17.78 13.83
CA ASP A 191 10.95 -16.92 13.02
C ASP A 191 12.01 -17.70 12.22
N LEU A 192 12.61 -18.74 12.81
CA LEU A 192 13.63 -19.59 12.16
C LEU A 192 13.06 -20.53 11.09
N LEU A 193 11.77 -20.85 11.16
CA LEU A 193 11.11 -21.67 10.15
C LEU A 193 10.66 -20.84 8.96
N ARG A 194 10.57 -19.50 9.10
CA ARG A 194 10.03 -18.61 8.07
C ARG A 194 10.75 -18.71 6.73
N ASP A 195 12.06 -18.90 6.76
CA ASP A 195 12.90 -19.00 5.55
C ASP A 195 12.76 -20.36 4.85
N PHE A 196 12.32 -21.39 5.60
CA PHE A 196 12.06 -22.75 5.09
C PHE A 196 10.57 -23.02 4.83
N LEU A 197 9.70 -22.08 5.19
CA LEU A 197 8.26 -22.16 4.96
C LEU A 197 7.94 -21.61 3.57
N ALA A 198 7.68 -22.52 2.64
CA ALA A 198 6.99 -22.15 1.42
C ALA A 198 5.51 -21.96 1.74
N PHE A 199 5.05 -20.71 1.74
CA PHE A 199 3.66 -20.47 1.38
C PHE A 199 3.48 -21.00 -0.04
N LYS A 200 2.51 -21.88 -0.26
CA LYS A 200 2.17 -22.31 -1.60
C LYS A 200 1.50 -21.16 -2.36
N TYR A 201 2.29 -20.16 -2.76
CA TYR A 201 2.21 -19.72 -4.13
C TYR A 201 2.62 -20.94 -4.94
N ILE A 202 1.66 -21.52 -5.67
CA ILE A 202 2.02 -22.51 -6.67
C ILE A 202 2.84 -21.72 -7.69
N GLU A 203 4.17 -21.79 -7.60
CA GLU A 203 5.02 -21.67 -8.78
C GLU A 203 4.57 -22.82 -9.67
N ALA A 204 3.68 -22.49 -10.61
CA ALA A 204 3.46 -23.34 -11.74
C ALA A 204 4.81 -23.37 -12.44
N LYS A 205 5.53 -24.50 -12.34
CA LYS A 205 6.63 -24.82 -13.26
C LYS A 205 6.16 -24.41 -14.65
N ASP A 206 6.91 -23.50 -15.28
CA ASP A 206 6.66 -22.97 -16.61
C ASP A 206 6.00 -24.02 -17.50
N VAL A 207 4.68 -23.88 -17.69
CA VAL A 207 4.05 -24.56 -18.81
C VAL A 207 4.50 -23.77 -20.02
N LYS A 208 5.53 -24.29 -20.69
CA LYS A 208 6.03 -23.84 -21.99
C LYS A 208 4.98 -24.09 -23.09
N ASP A 209 3.78 -23.57 -22.92
CA ASP A 209 2.97 -23.20 -24.06
C ASP A 209 3.43 -21.81 -24.50
N LYS A 210 3.53 -21.60 -25.81
CA LYS A 210 3.92 -20.28 -26.35
C LYS A 210 2.86 -19.27 -25.91
N GLU A 211 3.23 -18.37 -25.02
CA GLU A 211 2.39 -17.24 -24.65
C GLU A 211 2.19 -16.33 -25.86
N ILE A 212 0.94 -15.91 -26.07
CA ILE A 212 0.51 -15.09 -27.20
C ILE A 212 -0.21 -13.88 -26.63
N PHE A 213 0.20 -12.70 -27.10
CA PHE A 213 -0.36 -11.43 -26.68
C PHE A 213 -1.31 -10.85 -27.73
N TYR A 214 -2.35 -10.16 -27.26
CA TYR A 214 -3.35 -9.47 -28.08
C TYR A 214 -3.57 -8.05 -27.57
N VAL A 215 -3.85 -7.09 -28.45
CA VAL A 215 -3.99 -5.68 -28.10
C VAL A 215 -5.38 -5.17 -28.45
N LEU A 216 -6.03 -4.53 -27.48
CA LEU A 216 -7.11 -3.57 -27.72
C LEU A 216 -6.63 -2.16 -27.35
N GLU A 217 -6.90 -1.17 -28.18
CA GLU A 217 -6.44 0.21 -27.98
C GLU A 217 -7.56 1.20 -28.30
N ASN A 218 -7.69 2.25 -27.48
CA ASN A 218 -8.50 3.43 -27.74
C ASN A 218 -7.72 4.70 -27.33
N ASP A 219 -8.37 5.88 -27.41
CA ASP A 219 -7.77 7.18 -27.08
C ASP A 219 -7.28 7.31 -25.62
N TYR A 220 -7.71 6.42 -24.72
CA TYR A 220 -7.43 6.47 -23.29
C TYR A 220 -6.45 5.40 -22.81
N GLN A 221 -6.37 4.24 -23.48
CA GLN A 221 -5.54 3.12 -23.03
C GLN A 221 -5.26 2.10 -24.13
N GLN A 222 -4.09 1.48 -24.07
CA GLN A 222 -3.74 0.25 -24.76
C GLN A 222 -3.70 -0.88 -23.74
N ILE A 223 -4.48 -1.93 -23.97
CA ILE A 223 -4.61 -3.10 -23.09
C ILE A 223 -4.04 -4.31 -23.81
N VAL A 224 -3.09 -4.98 -23.16
CA VAL A 224 -2.40 -6.16 -23.70
C VAL A 224 -2.88 -7.40 -22.94
N PHE A 225 -3.56 -8.29 -23.64
CA PHE A 225 -4.09 -9.54 -23.12
C PHE A 225 -3.12 -10.68 -23.40
N SER A 226 -2.97 -11.59 -22.44
CA SER A 226 -2.28 -12.86 -22.61
C SER A 226 -3.30 -14.00 -22.78
N ASN A 227 -2.98 -14.96 -23.65
CA ASN A 227 -3.73 -16.23 -23.71
C ASN A 227 -3.58 -17.06 -22.43
N LEU A 228 -2.59 -16.81 -21.58
CA LEU A 228 -2.48 -17.44 -20.27
C LEU A 228 -3.51 -16.83 -19.32
N GLY A 229 -4.49 -17.63 -18.91
CA GLY A 229 -5.62 -17.20 -18.08
C GLY A 229 -6.61 -16.28 -18.80
N GLY A 230 -6.40 -15.96 -20.09
CA GLY A 230 -7.16 -14.92 -20.80
C GLY A 230 -7.13 -13.60 -20.04
N ALA A 231 -5.99 -13.23 -19.45
CA ALA A 231 -5.85 -12.13 -18.49
C ALA A 231 -5.09 -10.94 -19.10
N ILE A 232 -4.99 -9.83 -18.36
CA ILE A 232 -4.34 -8.59 -18.83
C ILE A 232 -2.89 -8.52 -18.31
N ALA A 233 -1.93 -8.59 -19.22
CA ALA A 233 -0.50 -8.53 -18.93
C ALA A 233 0.02 -7.09 -18.86
N GLU A 234 -0.49 -6.18 -19.69
CA GLU A 234 -0.10 -4.77 -19.67
C GLU A 234 -1.33 -3.85 -19.81
N ILE A 235 -1.26 -2.70 -19.13
CA ILE A 235 -2.18 -1.57 -19.35
C ILE A 235 -1.31 -0.34 -19.52
N ASN A 236 -1.35 0.24 -20.71
CA ASN A 236 -0.48 1.33 -21.11
C ASN A 236 -1.33 2.57 -21.36
N LEU A 237 -1.11 3.62 -20.55
CA LEU A 237 -1.86 4.88 -20.63
C LEU A 237 -1.10 5.87 -21.51
N PRO A 238 -1.63 6.26 -22.68
CA PRO A 238 -0.95 7.19 -23.57
C PRO A 238 -0.72 8.53 -22.86
N PHE A 239 0.40 9.17 -23.09
CA PHE A 239 0.65 10.53 -22.62
C PHE A 239 -0.18 11.52 -23.42
N LYS A 240 -0.65 12.57 -22.76
CA LYS A 240 -1.43 13.65 -23.36
C LYS A 240 -0.75 14.20 -24.61
N SER A 241 -1.44 14.10 -25.74
CA SER A 241 -1.03 14.65 -27.04
C SER A 241 -2.24 15.21 -27.80
N GLU A 242 -2.04 15.88 -28.92
CA GLU A 242 -3.15 16.38 -29.76
C GLU A 242 -4.03 15.24 -30.31
N ASN A 243 -3.46 14.04 -30.43
CA ASN A 243 -4.11 12.88 -31.04
C ASN A 243 -4.86 12.00 -30.05
N ASN A 244 -4.73 12.22 -28.74
CA ASN A 244 -5.37 11.37 -27.73
C ASN A 244 -6.11 12.19 -26.66
N LYS A 245 -7.10 11.57 -26.01
CA LYS A 245 -7.92 12.20 -24.97
C LYS A 245 -7.35 12.02 -23.57
N SER A 246 -6.14 11.47 -23.47
CA SER A 246 -5.48 11.20 -22.20
C SER A 246 -5.10 12.48 -21.46
N ILE A 247 -5.15 12.42 -20.14
CA ILE A 247 -4.70 13.49 -19.24
C ILE A 247 -3.35 13.19 -18.60
N VAL A 248 -2.73 12.05 -18.94
CA VAL A 248 -1.49 11.59 -18.31
C VAL A 248 -0.30 12.38 -18.84
N LEU A 249 0.47 13.01 -17.94
CA LEU A 249 1.70 13.71 -18.30
C LEU A 249 2.94 12.83 -18.07
N PRO A 250 3.98 12.92 -18.93
CA PRO A 250 5.22 12.18 -18.72
C PRO A 250 6.05 12.80 -17.60
N VAL A 251 6.51 11.96 -16.66
CA VAL A 251 7.42 12.38 -15.58
C VAL A 251 8.89 12.17 -15.96
N GLN A 252 9.82 12.65 -15.12
CA GLN A 252 11.26 12.54 -15.37
C GLN A 252 11.72 11.10 -15.59
N ILE A 253 11.16 10.16 -14.84
CA ILE A 253 11.50 8.73 -14.93
C ILE A 253 11.07 8.16 -16.29
N ASP A 254 9.87 8.50 -16.78
CA ASP A 254 9.40 8.05 -18.11
C ASP A 254 10.36 8.52 -19.21
N ARG A 255 10.76 9.79 -19.16
CA ARG A 255 11.71 10.38 -20.12
C ARG A 255 13.09 9.72 -20.02
N LEU A 256 13.54 9.42 -18.80
CA LEU A 256 14.82 8.77 -18.58
C LEU A 256 14.82 7.34 -19.12
N ILE A 257 13.77 6.56 -18.87
CA ILE A 257 13.62 5.20 -19.39
C ILE A 257 13.56 5.24 -20.92
N GLN A 258 12.76 6.13 -21.52
CA GLN A 258 12.70 6.27 -22.97
C GLN A 258 14.07 6.59 -23.60
N ASN A 259 14.87 7.46 -22.96
CA ASN A 259 16.16 7.87 -23.49
C ASN A 259 17.28 6.85 -23.26
N LYS A 260 17.32 6.20 -22.09
CA LYS A 260 18.41 5.28 -21.70
C LYS A 260 18.10 3.81 -21.94
N PHE A 261 16.82 3.44 -21.95
CA PHE A 261 16.33 2.06 -22.04
C PHE A 261 15.14 1.98 -23.03
N PRO A 262 15.34 2.36 -24.31
CA PRO A 262 14.24 2.46 -25.28
C PRO A 262 13.51 1.14 -25.55
N TYR A 263 14.19 0.00 -25.36
CA TYR A 263 13.60 -1.34 -25.46
C TYR A 263 12.54 -1.57 -24.36
N GLU A 264 12.79 -1.07 -23.14
CA GLU A 264 11.84 -1.10 -22.03
C GLU A 264 10.73 -0.06 -22.23
N ALA A 265 10.97 0.99 -22.99
CA ALA A 265 9.93 1.95 -23.37
C ALA A 265 9.11 1.49 -24.59
N SER A 266 9.07 0.20 -24.93
CA SER A 266 8.21 -0.31 -26.02
C SER A 266 6.83 -0.75 -25.53
N PHE A 267 5.80 -0.47 -26.33
CA PHE A 267 4.39 -0.71 -26.01
C PHE A 267 3.62 -1.26 -27.23
N PRO A 268 3.11 -2.50 -27.18
CA PRO A 268 3.34 -3.51 -26.13
C PRO A 268 4.82 -3.93 -26.04
N LEU A 269 5.22 -4.46 -24.88
CA LEU A 269 6.61 -4.90 -24.63
C LEU A 269 6.96 -6.13 -25.48
N ALA A 270 6.02 -7.07 -25.54
CA ALA A 270 6.13 -8.28 -26.34
C ALA A 270 5.40 -8.12 -27.68
N GLN A 271 5.79 -8.93 -28.67
CA GLN A 271 5.05 -9.01 -29.93
C GLN A 271 3.62 -9.47 -29.66
N ALA A 272 2.66 -8.72 -30.20
CA ALA A 272 1.25 -8.97 -30.00
C ALA A 272 0.47 -8.89 -31.32
N TYR A 273 -0.78 -9.34 -31.29
CA TYR A 273 -1.73 -9.24 -32.39
C TYR A 273 -2.81 -8.20 -32.10
N GLY A 274 -3.23 -7.45 -33.11
CA GLY A 274 -4.29 -6.45 -33.00
C GLY A 274 -5.26 -6.53 -34.18
N VAL A 275 -6.32 -5.74 -34.14
CA VAL A 275 -7.30 -5.65 -35.24
C VAL A 275 -7.03 -4.40 -36.06
N ASN A 276 -6.88 -4.55 -37.38
CA ASN A 276 -6.67 -3.42 -38.29
C ASN A 276 -7.98 -2.68 -38.63
N SER A 277 -7.89 -1.63 -39.45
CA SER A 277 -9.06 -0.86 -39.89
C SER A 277 -10.06 -1.68 -40.75
N LYS A 278 -9.67 -2.83 -41.28
CA LYS A 278 -10.55 -3.74 -42.03
C LYS A 278 -11.18 -4.83 -41.16
N GLY A 279 -10.84 -4.88 -39.86
CA GLY A 279 -11.32 -5.93 -38.96
C GLY A 279 -10.48 -7.21 -39.01
N GLU A 280 -9.31 -7.19 -39.66
CA GLU A 280 -8.43 -8.35 -39.78
C GLU A 280 -7.41 -8.37 -38.63
N ILE A 281 -7.10 -9.57 -38.13
CA ILE A 281 -6.07 -9.76 -37.10
C ILE A 281 -4.69 -9.68 -37.77
N VAL A 282 -3.85 -8.76 -37.29
CA VAL A 282 -2.51 -8.49 -37.82
C VAL A 282 -1.49 -8.39 -36.69
N ASN A 283 -0.20 -8.49 -37.02
CA ASN A 283 0.85 -8.16 -36.06
C ASN A 283 0.72 -6.68 -35.65
N TYR A 284 0.65 -6.45 -34.34
CA TYR A 284 0.63 -5.10 -33.78
C TYR A 284 2.05 -4.54 -33.75
N THR A 285 2.22 -3.31 -34.25
CA THR A 285 3.53 -2.65 -34.28
C THR A 285 3.74 -1.89 -32.97
N SER A 286 4.76 -2.28 -32.20
CA SER A 286 5.08 -1.60 -30.94
C SER A 286 5.51 -0.16 -31.17
N LYS A 287 5.03 0.74 -30.31
CA LYS A 287 5.43 2.15 -30.26
C LYS A 287 6.45 2.35 -29.15
N VAL A 288 7.49 3.15 -29.40
CA VAL A 288 8.52 3.47 -28.40
C VAL A 288 8.17 4.80 -27.72
N GLY A 289 8.10 4.80 -26.40
CA GLY A 289 7.69 5.92 -25.58
C GLY A 289 6.20 6.24 -25.75
N GLY A 290 5.78 7.38 -25.19
CA GLY A 290 4.42 7.86 -25.36
C GLY A 290 3.38 7.24 -24.42
N TYR A 291 3.75 6.31 -23.53
CA TYR A 291 2.84 5.68 -22.58
C TYR A 291 3.43 5.59 -21.17
N TYR A 292 2.53 5.54 -20.19
CA TYR A 292 2.78 5.13 -18.82
C TYR A 292 2.28 3.69 -18.61
N PRO A 293 3.13 2.72 -18.23
CA PRO A 293 2.70 1.38 -17.85
C PRO A 293 2.05 1.41 -16.46
N LEU A 294 0.78 1.05 -16.38
CA LEU A 294 0.01 1.04 -15.13
C LEU A 294 0.20 -0.23 -14.31
N LEU A 295 0.41 -1.37 -14.96
CA LEU A 295 0.68 -2.64 -14.29
C LEU A 295 2.19 -2.90 -14.20
N ARG A 296 2.60 -3.64 -13.17
CA ARG A 296 3.89 -4.34 -13.23
C ARG A 296 3.80 -5.37 -14.35
N ARG A 297 4.83 -5.39 -15.19
CA ARG A 297 4.99 -6.31 -16.32
C ARG A 297 6.43 -6.81 -16.35
N ASP A 298 6.73 -7.70 -17.31
CA ASP A 298 8.09 -8.17 -17.56
C ASP A 298 9.08 -7.02 -17.68
N LEU A 299 10.32 -7.26 -17.25
CA LEU A 299 11.38 -6.27 -17.29
C LEU A 299 12.49 -6.72 -18.23
N LEU A 300 12.91 -5.84 -19.14
CA LEU A 300 14.02 -6.11 -20.05
C LEU A 300 15.37 -5.61 -19.47
N GLY A 301 16.40 -6.43 -19.63
CA GLY A 301 17.78 -6.12 -19.29
C GLY A 301 18.45 -5.20 -20.31
N LYS A 302 19.68 -4.76 -20.02
CA LYS A 302 20.46 -3.83 -20.88
C LYS A 302 20.71 -4.36 -22.29
N ASP A 303 20.68 -5.67 -22.46
CA ASP A 303 20.84 -6.37 -23.74
C ASP A 303 19.50 -6.53 -24.49
N GLY A 304 18.41 -5.97 -23.96
CA GLY A 304 17.06 -6.08 -24.52
C GLY A 304 16.40 -7.45 -24.28
N LYS A 305 17.06 -8.38 -23.56
CA LYS A 305 16.47 -9.67 -23.20
C LYS A 305 15.66 -9.55 -21.92
N LYS A 306 14.72 -10.47 -21.69
CA LYS A 306 14.00 -10.53 -20.41
C LYS A 306 14.98 -10.70 -19.26
N SER A 307 15.01 -9.70 -18.37
CA SER A 307 15.73 -9.74 -17.08
C SER A 307 14.86 -10.29 -15.96
N PHE A 308 13.54 -10.15 -16.10
CA PHE A 308 12.56 -10.70 -15.18
C PHE A 308 11.25 -11.02 -15.92
N ASP A 309 10.63 -12.13 -15.54
CA ASP A 309 9.35 -12.58 -16.08
C ASP A 309 8.29 -12.54 -14.98
N ILE A 310 7.22 -11.77 -15.19
CA ILE A 310 6.11 -11.72 -14.25
C ILE A 310 5.18 -12.88 -14.54
N GLN A 311 5.09 -13.78 -13.57
CA GLN A 311 4.16 -14.90 -13.62
C GLN A 311 2.75 -14.41 -13.93
N SER A 312 2.11 -15.04 -14.92
CA SER A 312 0.76 -14.72 -15.40
C SER A 312 -0.33 -14.80 -14.33
N ARG A 313 -0.02 -15.33 -13.13
CA ARG A 313 -0.89 -15.28 -11.95
C ARG A 313 -1.13 -13.87 -11.39
N PHE A 314 -0.26 -12.93 -11.73
CA PHE A 314 -0.30 -11.53 -11.29
C PHE A 314 -0.90 -10.61 -12.34
N TYR A 315 -1.27 -11.15 -13.50
CA TYR A 315 -1.96 -10.42 -14.53
C TYR A 315 -3.32 -9.95 -14.02
N ALA A 316 -3.70 -8.74 -14.42
CA ALA A 316 -4.97 -8.17 -13.99
C ALA A 316 -6.14 -8.97 -14.58
N LEU A 317 -7.22 -9.06 -13.81
CA LEU A 317 -8.43 -9.82 -14.13
C LEU A 317 -8.17 -11.32 -14.36
N ASN A 318 -7.10 -11.85 -13.76
CA ASN A 318 -6.91 -13.29 -13.68
C ASN A 318 -7.77 -13.89 -12.56
N LEU A 319 -8.14 -15.17 -12.72
CA LEU A 319 -8.83 -15.94 -11.70
C LEU A 319 -7.80 -16.63 -10.81
N ILE A 320 -8.01 -16.54 -9.50
CA ILE A 320 -7.12 -17.10 -8.48
C ILE A 320 -7.93 -18.05 -7.60
N TYR A 321 -7.36 -19.19 -7.27
CA TYR A 321 -7.94 -20.18 -6.37
C TYR A 321 -7.01 -20.55 -5.22
N ASN A 322 -7.50 -20.37 -4.01
CA ASN A 322 -6.78 -20.69 -2.77
C ASN A 322 -5.34 -20.13 -2.74
N GLY A 323 -5.15 -18.89 -3.20
CA GLY A 323 -3.84 -18.22 -3.26
C GLY A 323 -2.92 -18.66 -4.40
N SER A 324 -3.37 -19.58 -5.27
CA SER A 324 -2.64 -20.04 -6.45
C SER A 324 -3.40 -19.74 -7.74
N SER A 325 -2.70 -19.37 -8.80
CA SER A 325 -3.34 -19.21 -10.12
C SER A 325 -3.56 -20.56 -10.79
N PHE A 326 -4.55 -20.58 -11.67
CA PHE A 326 -4.96 -21.71 -12.49
C PHE A 326 -4.03 -22.04 -13.66
N ASN A 327 -2.94 -21.31 -13.86
CA ASN A 327 -2.14 -21.32 -15.09
C ASN A 327 -1.47 -22.67 -15.39
N LYS A 328 -2.23 -23.60 -15.97
CA LYS A 328 -1.72 -24.79 -16.64
C LYS A 328 -2.23 -24.97 -18.07
N SER A 329 -3.26 -24.21 -18.50
CA SER A 329 -3.85 -24.37 -19.82
C SER A 329 -4.05 -23.01 -20.50
N PRO A 330 -3.49 -22.78 -21.71
CA PRO A 330 -3.73 -21.55 -22.47
C PRO A 330 -5.20 -21.47 -22.88
N TYR A 331 -5.79 -20.29 -22.75
CA TYR A 331 -7.10 -19.98 -23.27
C TYR A 331 -7.00 -19.77 -24.78
N LYS A 332 -8.00 -20.24 -25.52
CA LYS A 332 -8.14 -19.98 -26.94
C LYS A 332 -8.86 -18.65 -27.11
N MET A 333 -8.27 -17.72 -27.87
CA MET A 333 -9.00 -16.54 -28.35
C MET A 333 -10.05 -16.99 -29.36
N THR A 334 -11.33 -16.78 -29.05
CA THR A 334 -12.48 -17.21 -29.87
C THR A 334 -13.01 -16.11 -30.77
N ARG A 335 -12.89 -14.86 -30.33
CA ARG A 335 -13.39 -13.68 -31.04
C ARG A 335 -12.53 -12.46 -30.71
N MET A 336 -12.22 -11.66 -31.72
CA MET A 336 -11.53 -10.38 -31.55
C MET A 336 -12.09 -9.37 -32.55
N GLU A 337 -12.47 -8.20 -32.04
CA GLU A 337 -12.97 -7.05 -32.77
C GLU A 337 -12.21 -5.81 -32.30
N ARG A 338 -12.58 -4.61 -32.77
CA ARG A 338 -11.89 -3.38 -32.37
C ARG A 338 -12.07 -3.03 -30.89
N ASP A 339 -13.24 -3.33 -30.33
CA ASP A 339 -13.65 -2.99 -28.97
C ASP A 339 -13.93 -4.23 -28.10
N LEU A 340 -13.71 -5.45 -28.62
CA LEU A 340 -14.04 -6.69 -27.94
C LEU A 340 -12.97 -7.76 -28.16
N ILE A 341 -12.66 -8.50 -27.10
CA ILE A 341 -11.88 -9.74 -27.20
C ILE A 341 -12.47 -10.81 -26.29
N GLU A 342 -12.53 -12.04 -26.77
CA GLU A 342 -13.07 -13.18 -26.05
C GLU A 342 -12.08 -14.34 -25.99
N PHE A 343 -11.98 -14.92 -24.81
CA PHE A 343 -11.15 -16.07 -24.50
C PHE A 343 -12.00 -17.20 -23.94
N GLU A 344 -11.75 -18.43 -24.40
CA GLU A 344 -12.35 -19.66 -23.89
C GLU A 344 -11.25 -20.60 -23.41
N GLY A 345 -11.36 -21.06 -22.16
CA GLY A 345 -10.39 -21.96 -21.54
C GLY A 345 -11.07 -23.01 -20.67
N VAL A 346 -10.31 -24.05 -20.32
CA VAL A 346 -10.74 -25.07 -19.36
C VAL A 346 -9.71 -25.16 -18.24
N GLU A 347 -10.14 -24.89 -17.01
CA GLU A 347 -9.28 -24.90 -15.83
C GLU A 347 -9.88 -25.75 -14.71
N GLN A 348 -9.14 -26.76 -14.26
CA GLN A 348 -9.60 -27.71 -13.22
C GLN A 348 -11.00 -28.30 -13.51
N GLY A 349 -11.30 -28.59 -14.78
CA GLY A 349 -12.60 -29.14 -15.20
C GLY A 349 -13.73 -28.11 -15.32
N ARG A 350 -13.45 -26.81 -15.15
CA ARG A 350 -14.41 -25.72 -15.38
C ARG A 350 -14.20 -25.15 -16.76
N LYS A 351 -15.27 -24.99 -17.53
CA LYS A 351 -15.22 -24.20 -18.77
C LYS A 351 -15.41 -22.73 -18.41
N ILE A 352 -14.46 -21.89 -18.83
CA ILE A 352 -14.43 -20.47 -18.50
C ILE A 352 -14.40 -19.69 -19.81
N ILE A 353 -15.35 -18.76 -19.95
CA ILE A 353 -15.38 -17.80 -21.06
C ILE A 353 -15.21 -16.41 -20.45
N LYS A 354 -14.22 -15.67 -20.95
CA LYS A 354 -13.98 -14.27 -20.59
C LYS A 354 -14.19 -13.40 -21.81
N THR A 355 -15.17 -12.50 -21.74
CA THR A 355 -15.41 -11.52 -22.81
C THR A 355 -15.11 -10.13 -22.26
N TYR A 356 -14.11 -9.47 -22.84
CA TYR A 356 -13.71 -8.11 -22.52
C TYR A 356 -14.29 -7.16 -23.55
N ARG A 357 -14.90 -6.05 -23.10
CA ARG A 357 -15.47 -5.01 -23.96
C ARG A 357 -15.05 -3.63 -23.51
N LEU A 358 -14.56 -2.84 -24.45
CA LEU A 358 -14.38 -1.41 -24.27
C LEU A 358 -15.77 -0.74 -24.41
N PRO A 359 -16.22 0.05 -23.43
CA PRO A 359 -17.44 0.83 -23.57
C PRO A 359 -17.34 1.76 -24.79
N LYS A 360 -18.47 1.96 -25.50
CA LYS A 360 -18.51 2.81 -26.70
C LYS A 360 -17.87 4.18 -26.43
N GLU A 361 -17.00 4.58 -27.35
CA GLU A 361 -16.03 5.68 -27.21
C GLU A 361 -16.68 7.00 -26.74
N ASP A 362 -15.95 7.71 -25.87
CA ASP A 362 -16.22 8.96 -25.15
C ASP A 362 -17.05 8.91 -23.87
N LYS A 363 -17.76 7.82 -23.59
CA LYS A 363 -18.64 7.81 -22.41
C LYS A 363 -17.96 7.31 -21.14
N ALA A 364 -17.03 6.35 -21.22
CA ALA A 364 -16.37 5.77 -20.05
C ALA A 364 -14.83 5.70 -20.21
N PRO A 365 -14.09 6.78 -19.93
CA PRO A 365 -12.63 6.81 -20.10
C PRO A 365 -11.94 5.81 -19.16
N TYR A 366 -10.87 5.15 -19.65
CA TYR A 366 -10.07 4.17 -18.91
C TYR A 366 -10.83 2.96 -18.33
N SER A 367 -12.03 2.69 -18.85
CA SER A 367 -12.90 1.61 -18.37
C SER A 367 -12.91 0.40 -19.30
N LEU A 368 -13.08 -0.78 -18.73
CA LEU A 368 -13.24 -2.06 -19.41
C LEU A 368 -14.35 -2.86 -18.73
N ILE A 369 -15.23 -3.47 -19.51
CA ILE A 369 -16.25 -4.39 -18.99
C ILE A 369 -15.77 -5.82 -19.20
N LEU A 370 -15.75 -6.61 -18.14
CA LEU A 370 -15.47 -8.04 -18.18
C LEU A 370 -16.75 -8.83 -17.90
N SER A 371 -17.21 -9.59 -18.88
CA SER A 371 -18.22 -10.64 -18.71
C SER A 371 -17.54 -11.99 -18.53
N LEU A 372 -17.78 -12.65 -17.40
CA LEU A 372 -17.30 -13.99 -17.08
C LEU A 372 -18.44 -14.98 -17.12
N ARG A 373 -18.27 -16.09 -17.83
CA ARG A 373 -19.14 -17.27 -17.73
C ARG A 373 -18.33 -18.46 -17.25
N ILE A 374 -18.72 -19.06 -16.14
CA ILE A 374 -18.02 -20.18 -15.52
C ILE A 374 -18.99 -21.35 -15.38
N ASP A 375 -18.75 -22.40 -16.17
CA ASP A 375 -19.48 -23.66 -16.08
C ASP A 375 -18.72 -24.58 -15.10
N GLY A 376 -19.03 -24.47 -13.80
CA GLY A 376 -18.43 -25.24 -12.71
C GLY A 376 -18.61 -24.56 -11.34
N SER A 377 -18.07 -25.16 -10.26
CA SER A 377 -18.14 -24.57 -8.92
C SER A 377 -17.21 -23.36 -8.79
N THR A 378 -17.74 -22.19 -8.43
CA THR A 378 -16.98 -20.95 -8.23
C THR A 378 -16.56 -20.71 -6.78
N LYS A 379 -16.78 -21.70 -5.90
CA LYS A 379 -16.34 -21.66 -4.50
C LYS A 379 -14.82 -21.43 -4.41
N ASP A 380 -14.42 -20.46 -3.60
CA ASP A 380 -13.04 -20.04 -3.36
C ASP A 380 -12.30 -19.52 -4.61
N LEU A 381 -13.05 -19.08 -5.64
CA LEU A 381 -12.52 -18.31 -6.77
C LEU A 381 -12.49 -16.82 -6.46
N TYR A 382 -11.41 -16.18 -6.88
CA TYR A 382 -11.23 -14.74 -6.75
C TYR A 382 -10.84 -14.13 -8.09
N LEU A 383 -11.35 -12.94 -8.38
CA LEU A 383 -10.94 -12.13 -9.53
C LEU A 383 -9.93 -11.07 -9.06
N ALA A 384 -8.75 -11.07 -9.65
CA ALA A 384 -7.65 -10.20 -9.25
C ALA A 384 -7.68 -8.83 -9.91
N SER A 385 -7.35 -7.78 -9.18
CA SER A 385 -7.11 -6.43 -9.75
C SER A 385 -5.81 -6.34 -10.55
N GLY A 386 -4.84 -7.22 -10.28
CA GLY A 386 -3.46 -7.10 -10.74
C GLY A 386 -2.61 -6.24 -9.80
N ILE A 387 -1.34 -6.04 -10.18
CA ILE A 387 -0.36 -5.29 -9.39
C ILE A 387 -0.03 -3.98 -10.10
N PRO A 388 -0.37 -2.82 -9.52
CA PRO A 388 -0.03 -1.54 -10.12
C PRO A 388 1.49 -1.28 -10.04
N GLU A 389 2.00 -0.59 -11.04
CA GLU A 389 3.36 -0.06 -11.06
C GLU A 389 3.53 0.98 -9.95
N VAL A 390 4.76 1.10 -9.44
CA VAL A 390 5.12 2.05 -8.39
C VAL A 390 5.20 3.45 -8.95
N GLU A 391 4.49 4.37 -8.29
CA GLU A 391 4.56 5.80 -8.56
C GLU A 391 5.10 6.52 -7.32
N LEU A 392 6.05 7.43 -7.54
CA LEU A 392 6.71 8.17 -6.46
C LEU A 392 5.93 9.44 -6.12
N VAL A 393 5.31 9.46 -4.93
CA VAL A 393 4.57 10.62 -4.40
C VAL A 393 5.39 11.30 -3.32
N GLY A 394 6.00 12.44 -3.64
CA GLY A 394 6.93 13.12 -2.73
C GLY A 394 8.16 12.28 -2.38
N GLY A 395 8.69 11.53 -3.36
CA GLY A 395 9.93 10.76 -3.24
C GLY A 395 9.79 9.31 -2.78
N SER A 396 8.60 8.86 -2.36
CA SER A 396 8.34 7.49 -1.91
C SER A 396 7.16 6.85 -2.63
N GLY A 397 7.14 5.53 -2.75
CA GLY A 397 5.95 4.81 -3.21
C GLY A 397 4.75 5.04 -2.29
N ALA A 398 3.56 5.19 -2.85
CA ALA A 398 2.32 5.45 -2.10
C ALA A 398 1.20 4.45 -2.41
N PRO A 399 1.41 3.13 -2.23
CA PRO A 399 0.38 2.14 -2.45
C PRO A 399 -0.80 2.35 -1.48
N GLN A 400 -2.02 2.25 -2.01
CA GLN A 400 -3.25 2.39 -1.26
C GLN A 400 -4.26 1.33 -1.71
N LEU A 401 -4.82 0.61 -0.75
CA LEU A 401 -5.90 -0.33 -0.95
C LEU A 401 -7.16 0.22 -0.30
N GLN A 402 -8.30 0.11 -0.98
CA GLN A 402 -9.58 0.59 -0.50
C GLN A 402 -10.70 -0.38 -0.91
N TYR A 403 -11.80 -0.34 -0.17
CA TYR A 403 -13.08 -0.93 -0.58
C TYR A 403 -14.21 0.04 -0.27
N ALA A 404 -15.33 -0.14 -0.97
CA ALA A 404 -16.54 0.62 -0.73
C ALA A 404 -17.71 -0.28 -0.36
N GLN A 405 -18.50 0.16 0.62
CA GLN A 405 -19.77 -0.44 1.01
C GLN A 405 -20.89 0.57 0.81
N ILE A 406 -22.03 0.15 0.28
CA ILE A 406 -23.23 1.01 0.19
C ILE A 406 -24.02 0.84 1.49
N LYS A 407 -24.10 1.87 2.32
CA LYS A 407 -24.87 1.88 3.57
C LYS A 407 -25.90 3.01 3.54
N LYS A 408 -27.20 2.65 3.58
CA LYS A 408 -28.34 3.59 3.68
C LYS A 408 -28.21 4.78 2.71
N GLU A 409 -28.07 4.48 1.42
CA GLU A 409 -27.94 5.46 0.30
C GLU A 409 -26.62 6.24 0.21
N HIS A 410 -25.67 6.06 1.14
CA HIS A 410 -24.32 6.64 1.05
C HIS A 410 -23.26 5.55 0.82
N THR A 411 -22.32 5.84 -0.08
CA THR A 411 -21.13 5.01 -0.28
C THR A 411 -20.11 5.33 0.81
N LEU A 412 -19.78 4.34 1.64
CA LEU A 412 -18.72 4.43 2.63
C LEU A 412 -17.47 3.78 2.06
N VAL A 413 -16.43 4.58 1.86
CA VAL A 413 -15.12 4.10 1.39
C VAL A 413 -14.19 3.94 2.60
N GLU A 414 -13.59 2.76 2.74
CA GLU A 414 -12.67 2.46 3.82
C GLU A 414 -11.30 2.04 3.28
N LYS A 415 -10.23 2.52 3.93
CA LYS A 415 -8.87 2.16 3.58
C LYS A 415 -8.51 0.81 4.19
N VAL A 416 -8.01 -0.10 3.35
CA VAL A 416 -7.45 -1.36 3.80
C VAL A 416 -6.02 -1.13 4.27
N LYS A 417 -5.70 -1.65 5.45
CA LYS A 417 -4.32 -1.64 5.95
C LYS A 417 -3.46 -2.53 5.05
N LEU A 418 -2.34 -2.01 4.57
CA LEU A 418 -1.44 -2.77 3.71
C LEU A 418 -1.03 -4.10 4.37
N PRO A 419 -1.30 -5.24 3.73
CA PRO A 419 -1.02 -6.55 4.31
C PRO A 419 0.48 -6.81 4.43
N LYS A 420 0.87 -7.65 5.40
CA LYS A 420 2.20 -8.29 5.45
C LYS A 420 2.20 -9.73 4.94
N ALA A 421 1.02 -10.29 4.72
CA ALA A 421 0.74 -11.63 4.18
C ALA A 421 -0.66 -11.59 3.56
N THR A 422 -1.06 -12.60 2.79
CA THR A 422 -2.42 -12.64 2.23
C THR A 422 -3.48 -12.53 3.34
N VAL A 423 -4.52 -11.72 3.16
CA VAL A 423 -5.63 -11.56 4.12
C VAL A 423 -6.94 -11.67 3.36
N VAL A 424 -7.88 -12.48 3.86
CA VAL A 424 -9.24 -12.57 3.33
C VAL A 424 -10.20 -11.99 4.36
N GLU A 425 -10.99 -11.00 3.95
CA GLU A 425 -11.95 -10.30 4.79
C GLU A 425 -13.37 -10.53 4.25
N SER A 426 -14.29 -10.94 5.13
CA SER A 426 -15.69 -11.18 4.79
C SER A 426 -16.54 -10.11 5.48
N LEU A 427 -16.78 -9.01 4.78
CA LEU A 427 -17.41 -7.81 5.35
C LEU A 427 -18.85 -7.59 4.88
N GLY A 428 -19.32 -8.35 3.87
CA GLY A 428 -20.65 -8.20 3.26
C GLY A 428 -20.80 -6.95 2.38
N ASP A 429 -21.57 -7.06 1.30
CA ASP A 429 -22.01 -5.99 0.38
C ASP A 429 -20.94 -4.96 -0.03
N ILE A 430 -19.85 -5.44 -0.62
CA ILE A 430 -18.79 -4.61 -1.18
C ILE A 430 -19.13 -4.23 -2.63
N ALA A 431 -19.31 -2.93 -2.86
CA ALA A 431 -19.66 -2.37 -4.16
C ALA A 431 -18.45 -2.35 -5.11
N TYR A 432 -17.28 -1.95 -4.62
CA TYR A 432 -16.03 -2.04 -5.36
C TYR A 432 -14.81 -2.21 -4.45
N VAL A 433 -13.73 -2.70 -5.03
CA VAL A 433 -12.38 -2.67 -4.45
C VAL A 433 -11.46 -1.83 -5.33
N ALA A 434 -10.48 -1.14 -4.73
CA ALA A 434 -9.54 -0.30 -5.45
C ALA A 434 -8.11 -0.53 -4.97
N ASN A 435 -7.18 -0.60 -5.92
CA ASN A 435 -5.74 -0.69 -5.71
C ASN A 435 -5.06 0.47 -6.46
N SER A 436 -4.55 1.42 -5.69
CA SER A 436 -3.97 2.66 -6.21
C SER A 436 -2.49 2.76 -5.87
N ASN A 437 -1.71 3.34 -6.77
CA ASN A 437 -0.31 3.70 -6.51
C ASN A 437 -0.13 5.15 -6.05
N GLY A 438 -1.24 5.84 -5.75
CA GLY A 438 -1.30 7.23 -5.35
C GLY A 438 -1.97 8.12 -6.40
N TYR A 439 -1.57 8.00 -7.66
CA TYR A 439 -2.12 8.80 -8.77
C TYR A 439 -3.00 8.01 -9.74
N PHE A 440 -2.78 6.70 -9.85
CA PHE A 440 -3.55 5.83 -10.73
C PHE A 440 -4.13 4.67 -9.94
N GLY A 441 -5.30 4.21 -10.36
CA GLY A 441 -6.07 3.18 -9.68
C GLY A 441 -6.50 2.06 -10.61
N LEU A 442 -6.49 0.85 -10.07
CA LEU A 442 -7.14 -0.35 -10.59
C LEU A 442 -8.37 -0.59 -9.72
N MET A 443 -9.57 -0.33 -10.23
CA MET A 443 -10.81 -0.46 -9.47
C MET A 443 -11.70 -1.51 -10.10
N LEU A 444 -12.26 -2.39 -9.28
CA LEU A 444 -13.07 -3.51 -9.71
C LEU A 444 -14.40 -3.46 -8.99
N SER A 445 -15.50 -3.39 -9.75
CA SER A 445 -16.86 -3.38 -9.23
C SER A 445 -17.70 -4.46 -9.91
N SER A 446 -18.52 -5.15 -9.13
CA SER A 446 -19.51 -6.09 -9.67
C SER A 446 -20.75 -5.32 -10.13
N LEU A 447 -21.19 -5.56 -11.36
CA LEU A 447 -22.29 -4.80 -11.99
C LEU A 447 -23.67 -5.35 -11.67
N HIS A 448 -23.77 -6.54 -11.07
CA HIS A 448 -25.04 -7.19 -10.73
C HIS A 448 -25.26 -7.28 -9.22
N LYS A 449 -24.38 -8.00 -8.52
CA LYS A 449 -24.50 -8.27 -7.09
C LYS A 449 -23.20 -7.91 -6.39
N ASP A 450 -23.31 -7.16 -5.31
CA ASP A 450 -22.17 -6.74 -4.50
C ASP A 450 -21.45 -7.97 -3.92
N SER A 451 -20.14 -7.85 -3.74
CA SER A 451 -19.32 -8.96 -3.30
C SER A 451 -19.47 -9.20 -1.80
N SER A 452 -19.32 -10.46 -1.38
CA SER A 452 -19.33 -10.85 0.03
C SER A 452 -18.10 -10.37 0.81
N GLY A 453 -17.04 -9.91 0.13
CA GLY A 453 -15.81 -9.50 0.78
C GLY A 453 -14.69 -9.13 -0.20
N TYR A 454 -13.46 -9.14 0.28
CA TYR A 454 -12.26 -9.02 -0.55
C TYR A 454 -11.14 -9.89 0.00
N ALA A 455 -10.17 -10.18 -0.84
CA ALA A 455 -8.88 -10.71 -0.42
C ALA A 455 -7.78 -9.75 -0.84
N THR A 456 -6.71 -9.68 -0.05
CA THR A 456 -5.54 -8.84 -0.33
C THR A 456 -4.29 -9.69 -0.23
N ALA A 457 -3.26 -9.37 -1.01
CA ALA A 457 -1.98 -10.05 -0.96
C ALA A 457 -0.82 -9.05 -0.93
N PHE A 458 0.20 -9.38 -0.13
CA PHE A 458 1.51 -8.75 -0.18
C PHE A 458 2.38 -9.49 -1.18
N ILE A 459 2.92 -8.77 -2.16
CA ILE A 459 3.79 -9.33 -3.18
C ILE A 459 5.19 -8.75 -2.99
N PRO A 460 6.20 -9.56 -2.63
CA PRO A 460 7.58 -9.11 -2.58
C PRO A 460 8.02 -8.47 -3.90
N GLY A 461 8.79 -7.38 -3.83
CA GLY A 461 9.32 -6.73 -5.02
C GLY A 461 10.27 -7.61 -5.82
N ASP A 462 10.85 -8.65 -5.22
CA ASP A 462 11.67 -9.64 -5.92
C ASP A 462 10.84 -10.59 -6.80
N ILE A 463 9.54 -10.75 -6.50
CA ILE A 463 8.61 -11.62 -7.25
C ILE A 463 7.90 -10.85 -8.36
N ALA A 464 7.63 -9.57 -8.15
CA ALA A 464 7.04 -8.69 -9.16
C ALA A 464 7.75 -7.34 -9.08
N PRO A 465 8.95 -7.17 -9.65
CA PRO A 465 9.72 -5.93 -9.53
C PRO A 465 9.07 -4.77 -10.27
N SER A 466 9.29 -3.56 -9.76
CA SER A 466 8.95 -2.31 -10.45
C SER A 466 9.97 -2.01 -11.53
N ARG A 467 9.57 -1.34 -12.63
CA ARG A 467 10.50 -0.78 -13.62
C ARG A 467 11.54 0.17 -13.03
N LEU A 468 11.25 0.76 -11.86
CA LEU A 468 12.21 1.59 -11.12
C LEU A 468 13.51 0.82 -10.80
N SER A 469 13.43 -0.50 -10.61
CA SER A 469 14.59 -1.35 -10.30
C SER A 469 15.56 -1.55 -11.47
N ILE A 470 15.17 -1.20 -12.71
CA ILE A 470 16.06 -1.22 -13.88
C ILE A 470 17.02 -0.02 -13.84
N LEU A 471 16.63 1.04 -13.12
CA LEU A 471 17.44 2.24 -13.01
C LEU A 471 18.78 1.91 -12.32
N PRO A 472 19.88 2.52 -12.78
CA PRO A 472 21.21 2.11 -12.36
C PRO A 472 21.49 2.44 -10.89
N TYR A 473 22.53 1.78 -10.33
CA TYR A 473 23.07 2.01 -8.99
C TYR A 473 22.15 1.64 -7.81
N ASP A 474 21.18 0.76 -8.05
CA ASP A 474 20.26 0.27 -7.02
C ASP A 474 19.55 1.43 -6.28
N GLN A 475 19.29 2.53 -7.00
CA GLN A 475 18.58 3.68 -6.46
C GLN A 475 17.19 3.30 -5.95
N TYR A 476 16.61 2.24 -6.54
CA TYR A 476 15.30 1.71 -6.23
C TYR A 476 15.36 0.19 -6.05
N PRO A 477 15.88 -0.30 -4.91
CA PRO A 477 16.07 -1.73 -4.69
C PRO A 477 14.72 -2.45 -4.61
N LYS A 478 14.62 -3.60 -5.28
CA LYS A 478 13.37 -4.37 -5.42
C LYS A 478 12.65 -4.59 -4.09
N GLY A 479 13.38 -5.00 -3.04
CA GLY A 479 12.82 -5.27 -1.71
C GLY A 479 12.18 -4.07 -1.01
N GLN A 480 12.50 -2.82 -1.39
CA GLN A 480 11.88 -1.61 -0.82
C GLN A 480 10.55 -1.24 -1.49
N TYR A 481 10.24 -1.84 -2.63
CA TYR A 481 9.08 -1.49 -3.46
C TYR A 481 8.17 -2.72 -3.68
N PRO A 482 7.53 -3.24 -2.62
CA PRO A 482 6.62 -4.37 -2.75
C PRO A 482 5.38 -4.00 -3.57
N GLY A 483 4.78 -5.02 -4.18
CA GLY A 483 3.50 -4.95 -4.85
C GLY A 483 2.37 -5.34 -3.91
N TYR A 484 1.17 -4.91 -4.24
CA TYR A 484 -0.04 -5.30 -3.54
C TYR A 484 -1.10 -5.67 -4.56
N GLU A 485 -1.92 -6.64 -4.20
CA GLU A 485 -3.05 -7.09 -4.99
C GLU A 485 -4.29 -7.09 -4.10
N ILE A 486 -5.42 -6.64 -4.64
CA ILE A 486 -6.76 -6.82 -4.05
C ILE A 486 -7.62 -7.64 -5.01
N MET A 487 -8.46 -8.51 -4.47
CA MET A 487 -9.22 -9.49 -5.23
C MET A 487 -10.66 -9.54 -4.71
N ILE A 488 -11.60 -9.81 -5.62
CA ILE A 488 -13.02 -9.99 -5.31
C ILE A 488 -13.36 -11.49 -5.35
N PRO A 489 -13.94 -12.07 -4.28
CA PRO A 489 -14.48 -13.43 -4.32
C PRO A 489 -15.70 -13.50 -5.24
N LEU A 490 -15.80 -14.58 -6.02
CA LEU A 490 -16.97 -14.86 -6.85
C LEU A 490 -18.09 -15.53 -6.04
N ASP A 491 -19.34 -15.16 -6.30
CA ASP A 491 -20.52 -15.77 -5.65
C ASP A 491 -20.69 -17.23 -6.14
N PRO A 492 -20.65 -18.24 -5.26
CA PRO A 492 -20.81 -19.65 -5.62
C PRO A 492 -22.15 -20.00 -6.29
N ASN A 493 -23.16 -19.13 -6.15
CA ASN A 493 -24.51 -19.37 -6.68
C ASN A 493 -24.73 -18.77 -8.08
N GLN A 494 -23.75 -18.07 -8.63
CA GLN A 494 -23.81 -17.47 -9.97
C GLN A 494 -22.94 -18.25 -10.95
N LYS A 495 -23.34 -18.24 -12.23
CA LYS A 495 -22.54 -18.78 -13.35
C LYS A 495 -22.01 -17.69 -14.27
N THR A 496 -22.66 -16.53 -14.26
CA THR A 496 -22.31 -15.38 -15.07
C THR A 496 -22.06 -14.20 -14.16
N TYR A 497 -20.99 -13.46 -14.42
CA TYR A 497 -20.60 -12.28 -13.67
C TYR A 497 -20.24 -11.17 -14.66
N ASP A 498 -20.63 -9.94 -14.37
CA ASP A 498 -20.19 -8.77 -15.11
C ASP A 498 -19.47 -7.83 -14.16
N PHE A 499 -18.28 -7.40 -14.55
CA PHE A 499 -17.42 -6.51 -13.78
C PHE A 499 -17.10 -5.26 -14.57
N ALA A 500 -17.19 -4.11 -13.92
CA ALA A 500 -16.54 -2.89 -14.37
C ALA A 500 -15.12 -2.86 -13.81
N PHE A 501 -14.15 -2.67 -14.70
CA PHE A 501 -12.76 -2.50 -14.36
C PHE A 501 -12.28 -1.13 -14.84
N TYR A 502 -11.94 -0.25 -13.90
CA TYR A 502 -11.32 1.04 -14.18
C TYR A 502 -9.81 0.93 -13.98
N ALA A 503 -9.03 1.38 -14.96
CA ALA A 503 -7.58 1.27 -14.96
C ALA A 503 -6.95 2.59 -15.45
N GLY A 504 -6.91 3.61 -14.59
CA GLY A 504 -6.54 4.95 -15.04
C GLY A 504 -6.29 5.97 -13.91
N PRO A 505 -6.21 7.26 -14.25
CA PRO A 505 -6.01 8.36 -13.31
C PRO A 505 -7.05 8.41 -12.19
N VAL A 506 -6.64 8.60 -10.95
CA VAL A 506 -7.57 8.89 -9.85
C VAL A 506 -7.86 10.41 -9.87
N GLU A 507 -8.61 10.87 -10.88
CA GLU A 507 -9.00 12.28 -11.08
C GLU A 507 -10.52 12.43 -11.11
N GLU A 508 -11.04 13.47 -10.45
CA GLU A 508 -12.47 13.59 -10.08
C GLU A 508 -13.39 13.56 -11.30
N ASN A 509 -13.05 14.31 -12.34
CA ASN A 509 -13.84 14.42 -13.55
C ASN A 509 -13.73 13.16 -14.40
N VAL A 510 -12.55 12.54 -14.46
CA VAL A 510 -12.34 11.29 -15.19
C VAL A 510 -13.16 10.16 -14.56
N LEU A 511 -13.11 10.01 -13.24
CA LEU A 511 -13.90 8.99 -12.53
C LEU A 511 -15.40 9.24 -12.68
N LEU A 512 -15.85 10.49 -12.57
CA LEU A 512 -17.27 10.84 -12.79
C LEU A 512 -17.72 10.50 -14.22
N LEU A 513 -16.88 10.73 -15.23
CA LEU A 513 -17.18 10.33 -16.60
C LEU A 513 -17.21 8.80 -16.73
N ALA A 514 -16.23 8.10 -16.16
CA ALA A 514 -16.18 6.64 -16.16
C ALA A 514 -17.46 6.03 -15.55
N ASP A 515 -17.86 6.50 -14.37
CA ASP A 515 -19.08 6.09 -13.67
C ASP A 515 -20.33 6.33 -14.52
N LYS A 516 -20.51 7.56 -15.03
CA LYS A 516 -21.65 7.90 -15.91
C LYS A 516 -21.70 7.06 -17.19
N GLY A 517 -20.55 6.79 -17.78
CA GLY A 517 -20.45 5.99 -18.99
C GLY A 517 -20.86 4.54 -18.76
N ILE A 518 -20.39 3.94 -17.67
CA ILE A 518 -20.77 2.59 -17.28
C ILE A 518 -22.25 2.54 -16.88
N ALA A 519 -22.71 3.51 -16.09
CA ALA A 519 -24.09 3.63 -15.62
C ALA A 519 -25.12 3.79 -16.75
N SER A 520 -24.68 4.14 -17.97
CA SER A 520 -25.56 4.19 -19.14
C SER A 520 -26.12 2.83 -19.57
N SER A 521 -25.42 1.74 -19.21
CA SER A 521 -25.79 0.37 -19.59
C SER A 521 -25.80 -0.61 -18.41
N TYR A 522 -25.23 -0.23 -17.26
CA TYR A 522 -25.05 -1.07 -16.08
C TYR A 522 -25.34 -0.31 -14.78
N LYS A 523 -25.20 -0.99 -13.63
CA LYS A 523 -25.18 -0.34 -12.30
C LYS A 523 -24.03 0.65 -12.22
N ASP A 524 -24.26 1.81 -11.60
CA ASP A 524 -23.22 2.79 -11.29
C ASP A 524 -22.20 2.17 -10.32
N PRO A 525 -20.91 2.06 -10.71
CA PRO A 525 -19.88 1.47 -9.85
C PRO A 525 -19.44 2.41 -8.72
N GLY A 526 -19.68 3.73 -8.82
CA GLY A 526 -19.35 4.71 -7.79
C GLY A 526 -17.85 4.94 -7.55
N PHE A 527 -17.00 4.80 -8.57
CA PHE A 527 -15.55 4.94 -8.44
C PHE A 527 -15.12 6.34 -8.00
N LYS A 528 -15.90 7.39 -8.28
CA LYS A 528 -15.62 8.76 -7.84
C LYS A 528 -15.37 8.88 -6.33
N GLU A 529 -16.06 8.08 -5.52
CA GLU A 529 -15.99 8.14 -4.05
C GLU A 529 -14.63 7.68 -3.49
N SER A 530 -13.78 7.06 -4.32
CA SER A 530 -12.41 6.67 -3.96
C SER A 530 -11.49 7.84 -3.58
N GLN A 531 -11.86 9.07 -3.96
CA GLN A 531 -11.12 10.29 -3.67
C GLN A 531 -11.43 10.86 -2.27
N THR A 532 -11.12 10.10 -1.24
CA THR A 532 -11.36 10.51 0.15
C THR A 532 -10.06 10.59 0.95
N TYR A 533 -9.87 11.70 1.66
CA TYR A 533 -8.63 12.05 2.37
C TYR A 533 -8.69 11.60 3.83
N TYR A 534 -8.11 10.45 4.18
CA TYR A 534 -8.14 9.92 5.57
C TYR A 534 -6.80 10.03 6.31
N GLY A 535 -6.86 10.48 7.57
CA GLY A 535 -5.74 10.62 8.53
C GLY A 535 -6.24 11.02 9.94
N PHE A 536 -5.40 10.98 10.99
CA PHE A 536 -5.79 11.32 12.37
C PHE A 536 -6.35 12.75 12.52
N PHE A 537 -5.97 13.66 11.62
CA PHE A 537 -6.50 15.02 11.53
C PHE A 537 -7.59 15.20 10.46
N SER A 538 -8.07 14.14 9.79
CA SER A 538 -8.98 14.25 8.63
C SER A 538 -10.24 15.05 8.92
N PHE A 539 -10.80 14.95 10.13
CA PHE A 539 -11.96 15.75 10.54
C PHE A 539 -11.74 17.27 10.36
N ILE A 540 -10.50 17.75 10.48
CA ILE A 540 -10.12 19.16 10.29
C ILE A 540 -9.43 19.35 8.93
N SER A 541 -8.55 18.44 8.53
CA SER A 541 -7.71 18.59 7.34
C SER A 541 -8.46 18.33 6.04
N GLU A 542 -9.49 17.48 6.03
CA GLU A 542 -10.28 17.16 4.82
C GLU A 542 -11.12 18.35 4.33
N PRO A 543 -12.00 18.98 5.15
CA PRO A 543 -12.75 20.15 4.69
C PRO A 543 -11.81 21.30 4.33
N PHE A 544 -10.68 21.40 5.03
CA PHE A 544 -9.67 22.41 4.75
C PHE A 544 -8.90 22.14 3.44
N ALA A 545 -8.47 20.91 3.17
CA ALA A 545 -7.81 20.53 1.94
C ALA A 545 -8.76 20.67 0.73
N ASN A 546 -10.03 20.31 0.89
CA ASN A 546 -11.06 20.53 -0.13
C ASN A 546 -11.26 22.03 -0.42
N PHE A 547 -11.28 22.86 0.62
CA PHE A 547 -11.32 24.31 0.47
C PHE A 547 -10.08 24.86 -0.28
N LEU A 548 -8.88 24.41 0.09
CA LEU A 548 -7.64 24.79 -0.60
C LEU A 548 -7.63 24.31 -2.05
N PHE A 549 -8.14 23.10 -2.31
CA PHE A 549 -8.27 22.56 -3.66
C PHE A 549 -9.21 23.39 -4.51
N LEU A 550 -10.35 23.81 -3.96
CA LEU A 550 -11.30 24.68 -4.63
C LEU A 550 -10.66 26.01 -5.03
N LEU A 551 -9.96 26.67 -4.10
CA LEU A 551 -9.22 27.90 -4.40
C LEU A 551 -8.14 27.66 -5.46
N MET A 552 -7.40 26.55 -5.35
CA MET A 552 -6.37 26.20 -6.32
C MET A 552 -6.96 25.98 -7.72
N LYS A 553 -8.11 25.30 -7.84
CA LYS A 553 -8.85 25.14 -9.10
C LYS A 553 -9.28 26.48 -9.69
N MET A 554 -9.76 27.42 -8.86
CA MET A 554 -10.11 28.78 -9.29
C MET A 554 -8.90 29.55 -9.81
N PHE A 555 -7.77 29.52 -9.09
CA PHE A 555 -6.53 30.19 -9.54
C PHE A 555 -5.95 29.54 -10.80
N TYR A 556 -6.07 28.22 -10.94
CA TYR A 556 -5.67 27.52 -12.14
C TYR A 556 -6.53 27.90 -13.34
N ALA A 557 -7.84 28.10 -13.13
CA ALA A 557 -8.73 28.53 -14.21
C ALA A 557 -8.29 29.84 -14.87
N VAL A 558 -7.70 30.76 -14.08
CA VAL A 558 -7.17 32.05 -14.55
C VAL A 558 -5.73 31.95 -15.05
N THR A 559 -4.84 31.32 -14.28
CA THR A 559 -3.39 31.30 -14.58
C THR A 559 -2.98 30.25 -15.61
N LYS A 560 -3.79 29.18 -15.76
CA LYS A 560 -3.45 27.96 -16.51
C LYS A 560 -2.12 27.33 -16.11
N SER A 561 -1.62 27.61 -14.90
CA SER A 561 -0.36 27.10 -14.38
C SER A 561 -0.49 26.75 -12.90
N TRP A 562 -0.24 25.48 -12.58
CA TRP A 562 -0.32 24.99 -11.21
C TRP A 562 0.70 25.66 -10.27
N GLY A 563 1.90 25.98 -10.77
CA GLY A 563 2.91 26.69 -9.96
C GLY A 563 2.47 28.10 -9.58
N PHE A 564 1.94 28.88 -10.52
CA PHE A 564 1.37 30.20 -10.21
C PHE A 564 0.12 30.10 -9.33
N SER A 565 -0.67 29.05 -9.49
CA SER A 565 -1.83 28.79 -8.63
C SER A 565 -1.42 28.56 -7.17
N ILE A 566 -0.32 27.85 -6.92
CA ILE A 566 0.25 27.69 -5.57
C ILE A 566 0.69 29.05 -4.99
N ILE A 567 1.32 29.91 -5.80
CA ILE A 567 1.74 31.25 -5.36
C ILE A 567 0.53 32.11 -5.00
N LEU A 568 -0.51 32.13 -5.84
CA LEU A 568 -1.76 32.87 -5.56
C LEU A 568 -2.49 32.34 -4.33
N LEU A 569 -2.53 31.02 -4.17
CA LEU A 569 -3.07 30.39 -2.97
C LEU A 569 -2.31 30.83 -1.72
N THR A 570 -0.99 30.91 -1.81
CA THR A 570 -0.14 31.43 -0.73
C THR A 570 -0.51 32.87 -0.35
N VAL A 571 -0.73 33.74 -1.34
CA VAL A 571 -1.15 35.14 -1.12
C VAL A 571 -2.53 35.19 -0.47
N ALA A 572 -3.51 34.45 -1.00
CA ALA A 572 -4.87 34.42 -0.47
C ALA A 572 -4.88 33.99 1.00
N MET A 573 -4.10 32.98 1.35
CA MET A 573 -4.00 32.50 2.72
C MET A 573 -3.29 33.49 3.64
N ARG A 574 -2.25 34.18 3.15
CA ARG A 574 -1.62 35.28 3.90
C ARG A 574 -2.60 36.41 4.22
N ILE A 575 -3.47 36.75 3.27
CA ILE A 575 -4.52 37.76 3.46
C ILE A 575 -5.55 37.26 4.49
N MET A 576 -6.03 36.03 4.34
CA MET A 576 -7.01 35.43 5.27
C MET A 576 -6.47 35.35 6.71
N LEU A 577 -5.19 35.02 6.87
CA LEU A 577 -4.52 34.90 8.18
C LEU A 577 -3.93 36.21 8.70
N TYR A 578 -4.01 37.31 7.92
CA TYR A 578 -3.51 38.62 8.30
C TYR A 578 -3.99 39.10 9.69
N PRO A 579 -5.29 39.04 10.06
CA PRO A 579 -5.74 39.51 11.37
C PRO A 579 -5.05 38.75 12.52
N PHE A 580 -4.94 37.43 12.41
CA PHE A 580 -4.27 36.57 13.40
C PHE A 580 -2.77 36.90 13.50
N ASN A 581 -2.08 37.03 12.36
CA ASN A 581 -0.67 37.42 12.32
C ASN A 581 -0.43 38.81 12.91
N SER A 582 -1.35 39.76 12.69
CA SER A 582 -1.27 41.10 13.26
C SER A 582 -1.41 41.08 14.79
N TRP A 583 -2.28 40.20 15.32
CA TRP A 583 -2.47 40.05 16.76
C TRP A 583 -1.21 39.51 17.44
N ALA A 584 -0.62 38.46 16.85
CA ALA A 584 0.65 37.90 17.32
C ALA A 584 1.80 38.93 17.24
N THR A 585 1.86 39.70 16.16
CA THR A 585 2.87 40.77 15.99
C THR A 585 2.73 41.84 17.08
N LYS A 586 1.50 42.29 17.37
CA LYS A 586 1.23 43.23 18.47
C LYS A 586 1.63 42.67 19.84
N ALA A 587 1.35 41.39 20.09
CA ALA A 587 1.75 40.72 21.33
C ALA A 587 3.28 40.66 21.47
N ASN A 588 4.00 40.32 20.39
CA ASN A 588 5.46 40.28 20.40
C ASN A 588 6.09 41.66 20.65
N LEU A 589 5.51 42.73 20.09
CA LEU A 589 5.97 44.11 20.35
C LEU A 589 5.81 44.49 21.83
N LYS A 590 4.67 44.17 22.47
CA LYS A 590 4.48 44.40 23.91
C LYS A 590 5.49 43.62 24.76
N SER A 591 5.83 42.39 24.36
CA SER A 591 6.86 41.61 25.04
C SER A 591 8.26 42.25 24.92
N GLN A 592 8.58 42.89 23.78
CA GLN A 592 9.83 43.63 23.60
C GLN A 592 9.91 44.87 24.51
N GLU A 593 8.79 45.58 24.73
CA GLU A 593 8.72 46.74 25.64
C GLU A 593 8.98 46.36 27.10
N VAL A 594 8.61 45.14 27.52
CA VAL A 594 8.77 44.64 28.89
C VAL A 594 10.09 43.89 29.12
N GLN A 595 10.83 43.61 28.04
CA GLN A 595 12.13 42.93 28.07
C GLN A 595 13.17 43.51 29.07
N PRO A 596 13.36 44.84 29.22
CA PRO A 596 14.31 45.36 30.21
C PRO A 596 13.90 45.05 31.66
N LYS A 597 12.59 45.06 31.96
CA LYS A 597 12.08 44.67 33.28
C LYS A 597 12.29 43.18 33.55
N MET A 598 12.13 42.34 32.52
CA MET A 598 12.42 40.91 32.61
C MET A 598 13.89 40.64 32.93
N GLN A 599 14.83 41.37 32.31
CA GLN A 599 16.26 41.23 32.58
C GLN A 599 16.59 41.58 34.04
N ALA A 600 16.03 42.67 34.56
CA ALA A 600 16.20 43.07 35.96
C ALA A 600 15.69 42.00 36.97
N ILE A 601 14.53 41.37 36.69
CA ILE A 601 14.02 40.26 37.51
C ILE A 601 14.94 39.04 37.42
N GLN A 602 15.40 38.70 36.21
CA GLN A 602 16.31 37.58 36.01
C GLN A 602 17.63 37.76 36.75
N GLU A 603 18.20 38.97 36.78
CA GLU A 603 19.40 39.29 37.54
C GLU A 603 19.18 39.22 39.06
N LYS A 604 18.05 39.75 39.54
CA LYS A 604 17.71 39.78 40.97
C LYS A 604 17.48 38.39 41.56
N PHE A 605 16.91 37.46 40.80
CA PHE A 605 16.52 36.13 41.28
C PHE A 605 17.30 34.98 40.64
N LYS A 606 18.53 35.21 40.11
CA LYS A 606 19.37 34.16 39.48
C LYS A 606 19.55 32.88 40.33
N LYS A 607 19.56 33.02 41.66
CA LYS A 607 19.79 31.92 42.61
C LYS A 607 18.51 31.20 43.07
N ASP A 608 17.33 31.66 42.65
CA ASP A 608 16.02 31.09 43.06
C ASP A 608 15.10 30.93 41.84
N PRO A 609 15.17 29.79 41.13
CA PRO A 609 14.42 29.58 39.89
C PRO A 609 12.90 29.53 40.10
N GLN A 610 12.43 29.09 41.27
CA GLN A 610 11.00 29.06 41.58
C GLN A 610 10.45 30.48 41.73
N ARG A 611 11.13 31.33 42.50
CA ARG A 611 10.73 32.73 42.69
C ARG A 611 10.89 33.55 41.41
N LEU A 612 11.93 33.26 40.62
CA LEU A 612 12.09 33.84 39.28
C LEU A 612 10.89 33.53 38.39
N GLN A 613 10.41 32.29 38.33
CA GLN A 613 9.25 31.93 37.52
C GLN A 613 7.96 32.65 37.98
N GLN A 614 7.77 32.79 39.30
CA GLN A 614 6.62 33.48 39.88
C GLN A 614 6.61 34.98 39.56
N GLU A 615 7.73 35.66 39.75
CA GLU A 615 7.85 37.10 39.46
C GLU A 615 7.77 37.39 37.95
N MET A 616 8.30 36.50 37.10
CA MET A 616 8.12 36.58 35.64
C MET A 616 6.65 36.43 35.23
N MET A 617 5.90 35.52 35.86
CA MET A 617 4.45 35.38 35.63
C MET A 617 3.66 36.60 36.12
N LYS A 618 4.01 37.18 37.28
CA LYS A 618 3.39 38.42 37.78
C LYS A 618 3.61 39.57 36.81
N LEU A 619 4.85 39.76 36.35
CA LEU A 619 5.19 40.81 35.38
C LEU A 619 4.37 40.69 34.09
N TYR A 620 4.23 39.47 33.54
CA TYR A 620 3.40 39.24 32.36
C TYR A 620 1.92 39.51 32.61
N LYS A 621 1.38 39.14 33.78
CA LYS A 621 -0.01 39.45 34.15
C LYS A 621 -0.25 40.95 34.30
N GLU A 622 0.64 41.67 34.96
CA GLU A 622 0.54 43.13 35.15
C GLU A 622 0.52 43.89 33.82
N HIS A 623 1.29 43.42 32.82
CA HIS A 623 1.36 44.05 31.51
C HIS A 623 0.40 43.43 30.48
N ASN A 624 -0.50 42.53 30.91
CA ASN A 624 -1.45 41.80 30.05
C ASN A 624 -0.77 41.12 28.84
N ILE A 625 0.42 40.56 29.05
CA ILE A 625 1.19 39.83 28.05
C ILE A 625 0.80 38.35 28.14
N ASN A 626 0.29 37.81 27.04
CA ASN A 626 0.08 36.37 26.92
C ASN A 626 1.38 35.71 26.41
N PRO A 627 2.10 34.91 27.21
CA PRO A 627 3.34 34.25 26.78
C PRO A 627 3.08 33.27 25.63
N PHE A 628 1.83 32.83 25.45
CA PHE A 628 1.42 31.91 24.42
C PHE A 628 1.01 32.60 23.09
N ALA A 629 0.83 33.92 23.07
CA ALA A 629 0.42 34.65 21.86
C ALA A 629 1.50 34.65 20.76
N GLY A 630 2.78 34.51 21.13
CA GLY A 630 3.91 34.52 20.18
C GLY A 630 3.96 33.28 19.27
N PHE A 631 3.40 32.14 19.68
CA PHE A 631 3.35 30.92 18.85
C PHE A 631 2.01 30.72 18.15
N LEU A 632 1.02 31.56 18.41
CA LEU A 632 -0.31 31.42 17.80
C LEU A 632 -0.24 31.34 16.25
N PRO A 633 0.63 32.11 15.56
CA PRO A 633 0.81 31.95 14.12
C PRO A 633 1.29 30.55 13.74
N LEU A 634 2.21 29.96 14.53
CA LEU A 634 2.74 28.63 14.28
C LEU A 634 1.65 27.55 14.44
N LEU A 635 0.79 27.67 15.46
CA LEU A 635 -0.31 26.73 15.67
C LEU A 635 -1.34 26.74 14.55
N ILE A 636 -1.60 27.89 13.93
CA ILE A 636 -2.51 28.00 12.78
C ILE A 636 -1.80 27.53 11.50
N GLN A 637 -0.49 27.80 11.38
CA GLN A 637 0.32 27.42 10.24
C GLN A 637 0.52 25.89 10.11
N ILE A 638 0.58 25.14 11.21
CA ILE A 638 0.81 23.69 11.18
C ILE A 638 -0.34 22.93 10.48
N PRO A 639 -1.62 23.07 10.89
CA PRO A 639 -2.75 22.46 10.17
C PRO A 639 -2.82 22.90 8.72
N PHE A 640 -2.49 24.17 8.45
CA PHE A 640 -2.41 24.69 7.10
C PHE A 640 -1.38 23.94 6.25
N MET A 641 -0.16 23.78 6.78
CA MET A 641 0.92 23.07 6.13
C MET A 641 0.56 21.61 5.86
N ILE A 642 -0.08 20.94 6.82
CA ILE A 642 -0.57 19.56 6.65
C ILE A 642 -1.61 19.50 5.53
N GLY A 643 -2.61 20.39 5.52
CA GLY A 643 -3.62 20.45 4.46
C GLY A 643 -3.01 20.71 3.08
N MET A 644 -2.05 21.62 2.97
CA MET A 644 -1.30 21.85 1.72
C MET A 644 -0.48 20.64 1.31
N PHE A 645 0.17 19.96 2.25
CA PHE A 645 0.95 18.77 1.96
C PHE A 645 0.06 17.65 1.41
N ASP A 646 -1.06 17.38 2.07
CA ASP A 646 -2.03 16.37 1.64
C ASP A 646 -2.60 16.73 0.27
N LEU A 647 -2.99 17.99 0.06
CA LEU A 647 -3.46 18.51 -1.22
C LEU A 647 -2.45 18.24 -2.34
N LEU A 648 -1.19 18.66 -2.15
CA LEU A 648 -0.16 18.55 -3.18
C LEU A 648 0.19 17.09 -3.50
N LYS A 649 0.15 16.21 -2.50
CA LYS A 649 0.43 14.78 -2.69
C LYS A 649 -0.68 14.05 -3.40
N SER A 650 -1.92 14.41 -3.13
CA SER A 650 -3.10 13.66 -3.58
C SER A 650 -3.74 14.18 -4.87
N THR A 651 -3.42 15.42 -5.26
CA THR A 651 -3.95 16.03 -6.48
C THR A 651 -3.28 15.44 -7.72
N PHE A 652 -4.00 14.62 -8.49
CA PHE A 652 -3.51 14.04 -9.75
C PHE A 652 -2.98 15.10 -10.72
N GLN A 653 -3.65 16.25 -10.82
CA GLN A 653 -3.33 17.31 -11.79
C GLN A 653 -1.95 17.94 -11.55
N LEU A 654 -1.34 17.75 -10.38
CA LEU A 654 0.02 18.20 -10.08
C LEU A 654 1.08 17.19 -10.53
N ARG A 655 0.70 15.93 -10.78
CA ARG A 655 1.60 14.90 -11.28
C ARG A 655 2.11 15.27 -12.67
N GLY A 656 3.41 15.50 -12.79
CA GLY A 656 4.03 15.88 -14.05
C GLY A 656 3.75 17.33 -14.46
N ALA A 657 3.13 18.13 -13.60
CA ALA A 657 2.91 19.55 -13.85
C ALA A 657 4.24 20.32 -13.71
N SER A 658 4.65 21.01 -14.79
CA SER A 658 5.85 21.85 -14.78
C SER A 658 5.52 23.27 -14.34
N PHE A 659 6.46 23.91 -13.63
CA PHE A 659 6.41 25.34 -13.30
C PHE A 659 7.50 26.13 -14.03
N ILE A 660 8.77 25.72 -13.87
CA ILE A 660 9.91 26.31 -14.58
C ILE A 660 10.51 25.20 -15.45
N PRO A 661 10.25 25.20 -16.77
CA PRO A 661 10.79 24.20 -17.67
C PRO A 661 12.32 24.11 -17.55
N GLY A 662 12.84 22.89 -17.41
CA GLY A 662 14.28 22.65 -17.23
C GLY A 662 14.77 22.63 -15.78
N TRP A 663 13.99 23.12 -14.81
CA TRP A 663 14.32 23.01 -13.38
C TRP A 663 13.19 22.35 -12.58
N ILE A 664 11.98 22.92 -12.61
CA ILE A 664 10.80 22.39 -11.91
C ILE A 664 9.86 21.77 -12.94
N ASN A 665 10.15 20.52 -13.31
CA ASN A 665 9.41 19.76 -14.31
C ASN A 665 8.26 18.93 -13.73
N ASN A 666 8.20 18.76 -12.40
CA ASN A 666 7.13 18.03 -11.72
C ASN A 666 6.92 18.60 -10.31
N LEU A 667 5.75 19.21 -10.07
CA LEU A 667 5.39 19.81 -8.78
C LEU A 667 5.17 18.78 -7.66
N SER A 668 4.91 17.51 -7.99
CA SER A 668 4.71 16.44 -7.00
C SER A 668 5.98 15.69 -6.58
N MET A 669 7.10 15.94 -7.27
CA MET A 669 8.42 15.36 -6.96
C MET A 669 9.38 16.44 -6.44
N PRO A 670 10.48 16.05 -5.77
CA PRO A 670 11.56 16.98 -5.44
C PRO A 670 12.07 17.74 -6.68
N ASP A 671 12.50 18.99 -6.51
CA ASP A 671 13.03 19.75 -7.63
C ASP A 671 14.41 19.22 -8.01
N THR A 672 14.66 18.99 -9.29
CA THR A 672 15.95 18.47 -9.76
C THR A 672 16.55 19.45 -10.76
N LEU A 673 17.59 20.18 -10.35
CA LEU A 673 18.30 21.09 -11.25
C LEU A 673 19.27 20.32 -12.17
N PHE A 674 20.04 19.41 -11.59
CA PHE A 674 20.88 18.46 -12.31
C PHE A 674 21.05 17.19 -11.48
N SER A 675 21.35 16.08 -12.15
CA SER A 675 21.58 14.78 -11.52
C SER A 675 22.89 14.16 -11.99
N TRP A 676 23.46 13.30 -11.17
CA TRP A 676 24.69 12.57 -11.46
C TRP A 676 24.50 11.08 -11.16
N SER A 677 25.47 10.27 -11.57
CA SER A 677 25.31 8.82 -11.60
C SER A 677 25.58 8.12 -10.26
N TYR A 678 26.36 8.69 -9.34
CA TYR A 678 26.73 8.03 -8.07
C TYR A 678 26.08 8.72 -6.85
N PRO A 679 25.53 8.03 -5.85
CA PRO A 679 24.93 8.68 -4.69
C PRO A 679 26.00 9.41 -3.87
N LEU A 680 25.84 10.72 -3.66
CA LEU A 680 26.64 11.49 -2.71
C LEU A 680 26.04 11.40 -1.30
N PRO A 681 26.87 11.34 -0.24
CA PRO A 681 26.38 11.42 1.14
C PRO A 681 25.50 12.67 1.34
N LEU A 682 24.37 12.52 2.05
CA LEU A 682 23.39 13.56 2.39
C LEU A 682 22.59 14.17 1.22
N ILE A 683 23.15 14.22 0.01
CA ILE A 683 22.57 14.93 -1.15
C ILE A 683 21.90 13.94 -2.12
N GLY A 684 22.30 12.66 -2.11
CA GLY A 684 21.74 11.64 -3.00
C GLY A 684 22.29 11.73 -4.42
N THR A 685 21.46 11.47 -5.43
CA THR A 685 21.86 11.43 -6.86
C THR A 685 21.42 12.68 -7.63
N SER A 686 20.76 13.63 -6.97
CA SER A 686 20.15 14.81 -7.59
C SER A 686 20.33 16.05 -6.72
N PHE A 687 20.59 17.19 -7.36
CA PHE A 687 20.74 18.47 -6.68
C PHE A 687 19.41 19.25 -6.69
N HIS A 688 18.91 19.55 -5.50
CA HIS A 688 17.65 20.25 -5.27
C HIS A 688 17.93 21.68 -4.80
N LEU A 689 17.68 22.66 -5.67
CA LEU A 689 18.00 24.07 -5.43
C LEU A 689 16.92 24.77 -4.59
N LEU A 690 15.65 24.41 -4.75
CA LEU A 690 14.53 25.10 -4.11
C LEU A 690 14.58 25.04 -2.56
N PRO A 691 14.91 23.92 -1.89
CA PRO A 691 15.15 23.88 -0.44
C PRO A 691 16.25 24.84 0.00
N ILE A 692 17.32 25.00 -0.78
CA ILE A 692 18.42 25.92 -0.45
C ILE A 692 17.93 27.37 -0.51
N LEU A 693 17.13 27.71 -1.53
CA LEU A 693 16.49 29.03 -1.62
C LEU A 693 15.53 29.28 -0.45
N VAL A 694 14.77 28.26 -0.04
CA VAL A 694 13.94 28.32 1.17
C VAL A 694 14.80 28.62 2.40
N ALA A 695 15.93 27.92 2.58
CA ALA A 695 16.86 28.17 3.68
C ALA A 695 17.37 29.61 3.70
N LEU A 696 17.79 30.14 2.54
CA LEU A 696 18.29 31.50 2.42
C LEU A 696 17.22 32.55 2.79
N VAL A 697 15.98 32.36 2.33
CA VAL A 697 14.88 33.28 2.63
C VAL A 697 14.47 33.17 4.10
N MET A 698 14.47 31.98 4.70
CA MET A 698 14.19 31.82 6.13
C MET A 698 15.31 32.45 6.99
N LEU A 699 16.59 32.29 6.62
CA LEU A 699 17.70 32.97 7.29
C LEU A 699 17.57 34.49 7.18
N TRP A 700 17.16 35.00 6.02
CA TRP A 700 16.89 36.42 5.83
C TRP A 700 15.75 36.91 6.73
N GLN A 701 14.64 36.17 6.76
CA GLN A 701 13.50 36.45 7.64
C GLN A 701 13.91 36.45 9.12
N GLN A 702 14.69 35.45 9.54
CA GLN A 702 15.18 35.35 10.90
C GLN A 702 16.03 36.57 11.27
N ARG A 703 16.98 36.97 10.41
CA ARG A 703 17.80 38.18 10.61
C ARG A 703 16.97 39.46 10.71
N LEU A 704 15.84 39.56 10.02
CA LEU A 704 14.92 40.70 10.13
C LEU A 704 14.06 40.66 11.40
N ASN A 705 13.78 39.47 11.93
CA ASN A 705 12.99 39.27 13.15
C ASN A 705 13.82 39.34 14.44
N THR A 706 15.12 39.03 14.38
CA THR A 706 16.00 39.07 15.55
C THR A 706 16.41 40.51 15.86
N PRO A 707 16.10 41.05 17.06
CA PRO A 707 16.58 42.36 17.47
C PRO A 707 18.10 42.35 17.56
N LYS A 708 18.75 43.42 17.09
CA LYS A 708 20.21 43.62 17.16
C LYS A 708 20.63 43.94 18.60
N ILE A 709 20.55 42.97 19.50
CA ILE A 709 21.09 43.06 20.86
C ILE A 709 22.55 42.61 20.77
N LYS A 710 23.48 43.35 21.39
CA LYS A 710 24.89 42.95 21.46
C LYS A 710 24.98 41.62 22.23
N THR A 711 25.76 40.67 21.72
CA THR A 711 25.85 39.29 22.25
C THR A 711 26.24 39.23 23.73
N GLU A 712 26.89 40.28 24.24
CA GLU A 712 27.32 40.45 25.63
C GLU A 712 26.18 40.76 26.61
N GLU A 713 25.05 41.31 26.15
CA GLU A 713 23.90 41.73 26.99
C GLU A 713 22.72 40.74 26.95
N MET A 714 22.90 39.58 26.29
CA MET A 714 21.86 38.58 26.12
C MET A 714 21.77 37.63 27.31
N THR A 715 20.55 37.40 27.82
CA THR A 715 20.32 36.40 28.87
C THR A 715 20.35 34.97 28.33
N ASP A 716 20.64 33.97 29.17
CA ASP A 716 20.78 32.57 28.73
C ASP A 716 19.52 32.02 28.05
N THR A 717 18.35 32.46 28.50
CA THR A 717 17.05 32.12 27.88
C THR A 717 16.89 32.75 26.49
N GLN A 718 17.40 33.97 26.27
CA GLN A 718 17.38 34.63 24.95
C GLN A 718 18.35 33.97 23.99
N ARG A 719 19.55 33.58 24.46
CA ARG A 719 20.52 32.80 23.68
C ARG A 719 19.92 31.46 23.27
N GLN A 720 19.28 30.75 24.20
CA GLN A 720 18.63 29.47 23.90
C GLN A 720 17.53 29.61 22.83
N GLN A 721 16.66 30.63 22.92
CA GLN A 721 15.62 30.87 21.92
C GLN A 721 16.18 31.20 20.53
N GLN A 722 17.23 32.03 20.44
CA GLN A 722 17.88 32.35 19.17
C GLN A 722 18.58 31.12 18.57
N THR A 723 19.26 30.33 19.40
CA THR A 723 19.90 29.07 18.98
C THR A 723 18.87 28.08 18.46
N ILE A 724 17.77 27.86 19.18
CA ILE A 724 16.67 26.98 18.74
C ILE A 724 16.06 27.50 17.41
N GLY A 725 15.82 28.81 17.29
CA GLY A 725 15.31 29.41 16.06
C GLY A 725 16.25 29.24 14.86
N THR A 726 17.55 29.32 15.08
CA THR A 726 18.58 29.12 14.05
C THR A 726 18.67 27.65 13.64
N ILE A 727 18.67 26.73 14.63
CA ILE A 727 18.62 25.29 14.38
C ILE A 727 17.39 24.95 13.55
N PHE A 728 16.21 25.46 13.92
CA PHE A 728 14.98 25.23 13.15
C PHE A 728 15.10 25.76 11.72
N THR A 729 15.63 26.97 11.54
CA THR A 729 15.79 27.61 10.22
C THR A 729 16.74 26.85 9.30
N VAL A 730 17.76 26.17 9.85
CA VAL A 730 18.71 25.36 9.07
C VAL A 730 18.22 23.93 8.88
N ALA A 731 17.69 23.29 9.93
CA ALA A 731 17.23 21.90 9.89
C ALA A 731 15.97 21.71 9.04
N PHE A 732 15.07 22.69 9.04
CA PHE A 732 13.80 22.60 8.31
C PHE A 732 13.99 22.46 6.78
N PRO A 733 14.77 23.31 6.10
CA PRO A 733 15.10 23.10 4.69
C PRO A 733 15.81 21.78 4.38
N ILE A 734 16.67 21.29 5.28
CA ILE A 734 17.36 19.99 5.11
C ILE A 734 16.35 18.84 5.12
N MET A 735 15.40 18.87 6.06
CA MET A 735 14.29 17.91 6.10
C MET A 735 13.43 17.97 4.84
N PHE A 736 13.22 19.17 4.29
CA PHE A 736 12.40 19.41 3.10
C PHE A 736 13.15 19.14 1.78
N TYR A 737 14.43 18.75 1.85
CA TYR A 737 15.24 18.47 0.67
C TYR A 737 14.62 17.40 -0.23
N ASN A 738 14.03 16.36 0.34
CA ASN A 738 13.38 15.27 -0.41
C ASN A 738 11.86 15.43 -0.55
N PHE A 739 11.31 16.59 -0.20
CA PHE A 739 9.87 16.84 -0.31
C PHE A 739 9.49 17.36 -1.71
N ALA A 740 8.20 17.26 -2.03
CA ALA A 740 7.66 17.74 -3.31
C ALA A 740 7.97 19.24 -3.53
N SER A 741 8.42 19.58 -4.74
CA SER A 741 8.80 20.95 -5.11
C SER A 741 7.65 21.94 -4.97
N GLY A 742 6.39 21.53 -5.16
CA GLY A 742 5.22 22.36 -4.88
C GLY A 742 5.11 22.82 -3.43
N LEU A 743 5.52 21.99 -2.46
CA LEU A 743 5.53 22.34 -1.04
C LEU A 743 6.66 23.33 -0.73
N ASN A 744 7.84 23.08 -1.29
CA ASN A 744 8.98 24.00 -1.17
C ASN A 744 8.68 25.36 -1.82
N LEU A 745 7.96 25.36 -2.95
CA LEU A 745 7.50 26.57 -3.64
C LEU A 745 6.55 27.38 -2.75
N TYR A 746 5.55 26.71 -2.16
CA TYR A 746 4.67 27.32 -1.18
C TYR A 746 5.48 27.95 -0.02
N TRP A 747 6.43 27.22 0.56
CA TRP A 747 7.17 27.70 1.72
C TRP A 747 8.05 28.91 1.38
N PHE A 748 8.72 28.87 0.22
CA PHE A 748 9.54 29.96 -0.30
C PHE A 748 8.73 31.25 -0.42
N PHE A 749 7.62 31.22 -1.17
CA PHE A 749 6.77 32.39 -1.37
C PHE A 749 6.07 32.84 -0.09
N SER A 750 5.65 31.90 0.76
CA SER A 750 5.04 32.22 2.05
C SER A 750 6.01 33.02 2.92
N THR A 751 7.26 32.60 2.98
CA THR A 751 8.31 33.29 3.74
C THR A 751 8.65 34.65 3.14
N LEU A 752 8.73 34.73 1.81
CA LEU A 752 8.97 35.98 1.09
C LEU A 752 7.86 37.02 1.36
N PHE A 753 6.60 36.61 1.31
CA PHE A 753 5.48 37.49 1.64
C PHE A 753 5.46 37.92 3.11
N ALA A 754 5.90 37.04 4.02
CA ALA A 754 6.07 37.41 5.42
C ALA A 754 7.12 38.50 5.62
N ILE A 755 8.26 38.39 4.92
CA ILE A 755 9.31 39.42 4.92
C ILE A 755 8.76 40.74 4.38
N LEU A 756 8.05 40.71 3.25
CA LEU A 756 7.44 41.91 2.66
C LEU A 756 6.47 42.58 3.65
N GLN A 757 5.58 41.79 4.27
CA GLN A 757 4.66 42.28 5.30
C GLN A 757 5.41 42.92 6.48
N GLN A 758 6.49 42.31 6.94
CA GLN A 758 7.29 42.82 8.04
C GLN A 758 7.95 44.16 7.69
N ILE A 759 8.57 44.26 6.50
CA ILE A 759 9.20 45.49 6.02
C ILE A 759 8.17 46.62 5.92
N VAL A 760 6.99 46.35 5.35
CA VAL A 760 5.90 47.33 5.24
C VAL A 760 5.42 47.76 6.64
N THR A 761 5.21 46.82 7.55
CA THR A 761 4.77 47.10 8.92
C THR A 761 5.78 47.99 9.66
N LYS A 762 7.08 47.70 9.52
CA LYS A 762 8.15 48.50 10.12
C LYS A 762 8.16 49.93 9.58
N LYS A 763 8.07 50.12 8.26
CA LYS A 763 7.99 51.44 7.62
C LYS A 763 6.78 52.26 8.07
N ILE A 764 5.61 51.62 8.19
CA ILE A 764 4.39 52.28 8.69
C ILE A 764 4.57 52.73 10.15
N LYS A 765 5.25 51.93 10.97
CA LYS A 765 5.53 52.27 12.37
C LYS A 765 6.52 53.44 12.47
N GLU A 766 7.61 53.41 11.70
CA GLU A 766 8.59 54.50 11.61
C GLU A 766 7.90 55.83 11.21
N LYS A 767 7.01 55.81 10.22
CA LYS A 767 6.24 56.99 9.76
C LYS A 767 5.18 57.49 10.75
N LYS A 768 4.80 56.70 11.77
CA LYS A 768 3.89 57.15 12.84
C LYS A 768 4.64 57.70 14.06
N LEU A 769 5.95 57.44 14.15
CA LEU A 769 6.80 57.82 15.28
C LEU A 769 7.73 59.01 14.96
N GLY A 770 8.05 59.23 13.68
CA GLY A 770 8.64 60.45 13.16
C GLY A 770 7.58 61.27 12.44
#